data_AF-A0A954Z1P9-F1
#
_entry.id   AF-A0A954Z1P9-F1
#
_cell.length_a   1.000
_cell.length_b   1.000
_cell.length_c   1.000
_cell.angle_alpha   90.00
_cell.angle_beta   90.00
_cell.angle_gamma   90.00
#
_symmetry.space_group_name_H-M   'P 1'
#
loop_
_entity.id
_entity.type
_entity.pdbx_description
1 polymer ?
#
loop_
_entity_poly.entity_id
_entity_poly.type
_entity_poly.pdbx_seq_one_letter_code
_entity_poly.pdbx_strand_id
1 'polypeptide(L)'
;TEMAGAKEAFEAMSKNDRVRYASRRFSRSERIKAMTIAKTEMFEAETQDNRTPNPLLTYVPPEFTMQGPELSGLGTKLIPDAGDDAQQAHGRQWLYNWLRDPRHYSSYTIMPKMFRDNYYQLESPDNQRMKNDQDILDVAAYLLSLRNDDFDMTRIADDDTHSEMRENLIRELLGGQNTKSVVDIYLADESSGNNDLGPLTAAIVNQTAASYGGGDEGKRNVAALIDSRSGTLEERRKLFLGMKMISHYGCYACHTISGFETATRPGTDVSTWAQKFMSQLDFAFYSPVFEHEREERPEMFANTYRGDLPDNDHMIRDVAESTEDLLAHIGGKSSDAGNFPQEIHHNHASFAYYKIRNPRIWDRGKIRKPYEKIKMPNFYFTEEEATAITTYILSRRDADVREPVKIDYENTPVGRIASGRALANQLNCYGCHTIEANVPATIHQYYTDDTSVDDNFPFGIRFKPPLLWGEGAKIQNDWLFKFFNNVEMLRPWLNARMPSFYLSTEDATRLVEYFAGLTQYEGKVLDDELLPIAKYLQQVHSADAVDADPNWFVKDRFEEQADFLRNYSLRHNQTRVYDFDDSTAENAEERADALSRGFDIARSRAEFLSGVFDVPYPFTDPALHQSNDERFQLGEAFFYDQRCLACHVAGDPSVPGTTTDIKAPNFALTAKRLRYDWVIKWLQNPQAIQPGANMPQIFQDGGSAYALLSGEDRTSKEEKFGGEMDAQAHLLVDFLFELGHRNYTAIQPGALDQPTGGDTGGGEEIDFDAGGDEPEEVEVDF
;
A
#
# COMPACT_ATOMS: atom_id res chain seq x y z
N THR A 1 1.05 -21.48 -47.23
CA THR A 1 -0.38 -21.24 -47.53
C THR A 1 -1.25 -21.18 -46.27
N GLU A 2 -0.95 -21.92 -45.21
CA GLU A 2 -1.72 -21.86 -43.94
C GLU A 2 -1.58 -20.54 -43.14
N MET A 3 -0.43 -19.84 -43.19
CA MET A 3 -0.26 -18.56 -42.47
C MET A 3 -1.07 -17.39 -43.05
N ALA A 4 -1.31 -17.35 -44.36
CA ALA A 4 -2.09 -16.27 -44.99
C ALA A 4 -3.58 -16.35 -44.60
N GLY A 5 -4.12 -17.58 -44.54
CA GLY A 5 -5.50 -17.79 -44.09
C GLY A 5 -5.73 -17.54 -42.60
N ALA A 6 -4.70 -17.71 -41.76
CA ALA A 6 -4.81 -17.40 -40.33
C ALA A 6 -4.90 -15.90 -40.05
N LYS A 7 -4.17 -15.08 -40.81
CA LYS A 7 -4.21 -13.62 -40.68
C LYS A 7 -5.54 -13.04 -41.19
N GLU A 8 -6.01 -13.46 -42.36
CA GLU A 8 -7.33 -13.07 -42.88
C GLU A 8 -8.47 -13.52 -41.96
N ALA A 9 -8.37 -14.72 -41.36
CA ALA A 9 -9.36 -15.18 -40.38
C ALA A 9 -9.34 -14.34 -39.11
N PHE A 10 -8.16 -13.94 -38.60
CA PHE A 10 -8.03 -13.07 -37.44
C PHE A 10 -8.55 -11.66 -37.72
N GLU A 11 -8.26 -11.10 -38.89
CA GLU A 11 -8.75 -9.78 -39.31
C GLU A 11 -10.26 -9.78 -39.65
N ALA A 12 -10.86 -10.91 -39.99
CA ALA A 12 -12.31 -11.03 -40.16
C ALA A 12 -13.09 -11.21 -38.85
N MET A 13 -12.42 -11.48 -37.72
CA MET A 13 -13.08 -11.65 -36.41
C MET A 13 -13.53 -10.32 -35.80
N SER A 14 -14.65 -10.35 -35.07
CA SER A 14 -15.11 -9.24 -34.23
C SER A 14 -14.06 -8.90 -33.16
N LYS A 15 -14.06 -7.67 -32.64
CA LYS A 15 -13.10 -7.21 -31.61
C LYS A 15 -13.05 -8.17 -30.42
N ASN A 16 -14.21 -8.64 -29.96
CA ASN A 16 -14.32 -9.57 -28.83
C ASN A 16 -13.83 -10.99 -29.18
N ASP A 17 -14.04 -11.43 -30.43
CA ASP A 17 -13.59 -12.75 -30.88
C ASP A 17 -12.08 -12.81 -31.14
N ARG A 18 -11.46 -11.71 -31.57
CA ARG A 18 -9.99 -11.60 -31.64
C ARG A 18 -9.36 -11.70 -30.26
N VAL A 19 -9.95 -11.03 -29.25
CA VAL A 19 -9.49 -11.11 -27.86
C VAL A 19 -9.65 -12.52 -27.31
N ARG A 20 -10.78 -13.20 -27.58
CA ARG A 20 -10.97 -14.61 -27.20
C ARG A 20 -10.02 -15.55 -27.93
N TYR A 21 -9.81 -15.36 -29.23
CA TYR A 21 -8.86 -16.14 -30.03
C TYR A 21 -7.42 -15.97 -29.52
N ALA A 22 -7.02 -14.73 -29.24
CA ALA A 22 -5.72 -14.37 -28.69
C ALA A 22 -5.50 -14.94 -27.27
N SER A 23 -6.52 -14.86 -26.41
CA SER A 23 -6.45 -15.40 -25.05
C SER A 23 -6.32 -16.93 -25.00
N ARG A 24 -6.83 -17.64 -26.00
CA ARG A 24 -6.83 -19.12 -26.06
C ARG A 24 -5.63 -19.71 -26.78
N ARG A 25 -5.01 -18.99 -27.72
CA ARG A 25 -3.92 -19.53 -28.56
C ARG A 25 -2.55 -18.91 -28.31
N PHE A 26 -2.45 -17.70 -27.78
CA PHE A 26 -1.16 -17.08 -27.50
C PHE A 26 -0.66 -17.42 -26.10
N SER A 27 0.64 -17.70 -25.98
CA SER A 27 1.32 -17.86 -24.70
C SER A 27 1.26 -16.54 -23.91
N ARG A 28 1.49 -16.60 -22.58
CA ARG A 28 1.49 -15.39 -21.73
C ARG A 28 2.51 -14.34 -22.23
N SER A 29 3.65 -14.79 -22.76
CA SER A 29 4.69 -13.96 -23.37
C SER A 29 4.18 -13.21 -24.61
N GLU A 30 3.52 -13.91 -25.54
CA GLU A 30 3.01 -13.28 -26.76
C GLU A 30 1.85 -12.30 -26.52
N ARG A 31 1.03 -12.54 -25.48
CA ARG A 31 0.00 -11.58 -25.05
C ARG A 31 0.58 -10.26 -24.52
N ILE A 32 1.70 -10.33 -23.80
CA ILE A 32 2.39 -9.14 -23.28
C ILE A 32 3.04 -8.36 -24.44
N LYS A 33 3.67 -9.05 -25.40
CA LYS A 33 4.18 -8.42 -26.63
C LYS A 33 3.07 -7.74 -27.43
N ALA A 34 1.94 -8.41 -27.66
CA ALA A 34 0.81 -7.84 -28.39
C ALA A 34 0.16 -6.64 -27.68
N MET A 35 0.07 -6.65 -26.34
CA MET A 35 -0.43 -5.50 -25.57
C MET A 35 0.55 -4.32 -25.58
N THR A 36 1.86 -4.60 -25.63
CA THR A 36 2.88 -3.56 -25.71
C THR A 36 2.84 -2.90 -27.09
N ILE A 37 2.77 -3.70 -28.16
CA ILE A 37 2.60 -3.22 -29.54
C ILE A 37 1.32 -2.40 -29.69
N ALA A 38 0.18 -2.87 -29.15
CA ALA A 38 -1.08 -2.12 -29.21
C ALA A 38 -1.05 -0.80 -28.44
N LYS A 39 -0.28 -0.71 -27.35
CA LYS A 39 -0.06 0.55 -26.63
C LYS A 39 0.82 1.52 -27.42
N THR A 40 1.86 1.00 -28.06
CA THR A 40 2.74 1.80 -28.93
C THR A 40 1.99 2.29 -30.17
N GLU A 41 1.19 1.44 -30.81
CA GLU A 41 0.34 1.81 -31.96
C GLU A 41 -0.76 2.81 -31.58
N MET A 42 -1.35 2.71 -30.38
CA MET A 42 -2.28 3.73 -29.86
C MET A 42 -1.59 5.07 -29.62
N PHE A 43 -0.39 5.07 -29.05
CA PHE A 43 0.40 6.27 -28.79
C PHE A 43 0.85 6.94 -30.11
N GLU A 44 1.29 6.14 -31.08
CA GLU A 44 1.67 6.62 -32.42
C GLU A 44 0.47 7.15 -33.22
N ALA A 45 -0.68 6.48 -33.16
CA ALA A 45 -1.92 6.93 -33.80
C ALA A 45 -2.45 8.25 -33.20
N GLU A 46 -2.23 8.49 -31.91
CA GLU A 46 -2.57 9.76 -31.26
C GLU A 46 -1.61 10.90 -31.65
N THR A 47 -0.35 10.61 -31.96
CA THR A 47 0.62 11.61 -32.47
C THR A 47 0.46 11.95 -33.95
N GLN A 48 -0.12 11.06 -34.76
CA GLN A 48 -0.25 11.25 -36.21
C GLN A 48 -1.35 12.23 -36.65
N ASP A 49 -2.33 12.52 -35.79
CA ASP A 49 -3.50 13.37 -36.13
C ASP A 49 -3.34 14.84 -35.71
N ASN A 50 -2.14 15.26 -35.30
CA ASN A 50 -1.76 16.63 -34.91
C ASN A 50 -2.70 17.29 -33.87
N ARG A 51 -3.37 16.47 -33.05
CA ARG A 51 -4.19 16.92 -31.93
C ARG A 51 -3.33 16.95 -30.67
N THR A 52 -3.39 18.06 -29.94
CA THR A 52 -2.81 18.16 -28.61
C THR A 52 -3.44 17.10 -27.71
N PRO A 53 -2.66 16.26 -27.01
CA PRO A 53 -3.19 15.25 -26.10
C PRO A 53 -4.12 15.93 -25.08
N ASN A 54 -5.32 15.40 -24.89
CA ASN A 54 -6.30 15.96 -23.98
C ASN A 54 -5.88 15.68 -22.51
N PRO A 55 -5.46 16.70 -21.73
CA PRO A 55 -5.03 16.50 -20.34
C PRO A 55 -6.18 16.09 -19.39
N LEU A 56 -7.45 16.10 -19.85
CA LEU A 56 -8.62 15.71 -19.06
C LEU A 56 -8.98 14.22 -19.17
N LEU A 57 -8.25 13.42 -19.96
CA LEU A 57 -8.28 11.95 -19.87
C LEU A 57 -7.28 11.40 -18.84
N THR A 58 -6.53 12.29 -18.17
CA THR A 58 -5.82 11.99 -16.92
C THR A 58 -6.76 12.15 -15.72
N TYR A 59 -7.93 11.50 -15.78
CA TYR A 59 -8.79 11.38 -14.61
C TYR A 59 -8.29 10.23 -13.75
N VAL A 60 -7.43 10.55 -12.79
CA VAL A 60 -7.19 9.70 -11.62
C VAL A 60 -8.38 9.93 -10.70
N PRO A 61 -9.27 8.94 -10.46
CA PRO A 61 -10.29 9.11 -9.45
C PRO A 61 -9.59 9.42 -8.13
N PRO A 62 -10.10 10.32 -7.28
CA PRO A 62 -9.60 10.42 -5.93
C PRO A 62 -9.82 9.06 -5.26
N GLU A 63 -8.72 8.32 -5.05
CA GLU A 63 -8.70 7.30 -4.02
C GLU A 63 -9.03 8.03 -2.72
N PHE A 64 -10.09 7.59 -2.05
CA PHE A 64 -10.36 8.05 -0.70
C PHE A 64 -9.11 7.80 0.13
N THR A 65 -8.43 8.88 0.50
CA THR A 65 -7.28 8.85 1.37
C THR A 65 -7.74 8.30 2.72
N MET A 66 -7.29 7.09 3.04
CA MET A 66 -7.25 6.64 4.41
C MET A 66 -6.25 7.55 5.13
N GLN A 67 -6.73 8.39 6.06
CA GLN A 67 -6.00 9.13 7.12
C GLN A 67 -5.97 10.67 6.99
N GLY A 68 -6.53 11.34 8.02
CA GLY A 68 -6.43 12.78 8.32
C GLY A 68 -7.65 13.62 7.89
N PRO A 69 -8.16 14.56 8.72
CA PRO A 69 -9.11 15.55 8.23
C PRO A 69 -8.42 16.50 7.25
N GLU A 70 -9.15 16.96 6.24
CA GLU A 70 -8.67 18.03 5.38
C GLU A 70 -8.50 19.31 6.23
N LEU A 71 -7.31 19.92 6.18
CA LEU A 71 -6.94 21.12 6.95
C LEU A 71 -6.85 22.40 6.12
N SER A 72 -7.20 22.36 4.83
CA SER A 72 -7.19 23.53 3.96
C SER A 72 -8.42 24.40 4.21
N GLY A 73 -8.24 25.72 4.16
CA GLY A 73 -9.33 26.67 4.41
C GLY A 73 -9.95 26.57 5.82
N LEU A 74 -9.23 26.01 6.80
CA LEU A 74 -9.75 25.78 8.15
C LEU A 74 -10.15 27.09 8.85
N GLY A 75 -9.44 28.18 8.57
CA GLY A 75 -9.81 29.52 8.99
C GLY A 75 -11.20 29.92 8.54
N THR A 76 -11.56 29.67 7.27
CA THR A 76 -12.92 29.95 6.77
C THR A 76 -13.95 29.01 7.38
N LYS A 77 -13.60 27.73 7.55
CA LYS A 77 -14.52 26.71 8.11
C LYS A 77 -14.85 26.94 9.59
N LEU A 78 -13.87 27.35 10.40
CA LEU A 78 -14.03 27.57 11.83
C LEU A 78 -14.38 29.01 12.20
N ILE A 79 -13.95 29.97 11.36
CA ILE A 79 -14.19 31.40 11.54
C ILE A 79 -14.70 31.98 10.21
N PRO A 80 -15.96 31.68 9.82
CA PRO A 80 -16.59 32.24 8.63
C PRO A 80 -16.41 33.76 8.50
N ASP A 81 -16.71 34.48 9.59
CA ASP A 81 -16.53 35.92 9.67
C ASP A 81 -15.28 36.26 10.50
N ALA A 82 -14.21 36.68 9.81
CA ALA A 82 -12.97 37.08 10.46
C ALA A 82 -13.10 38.37 11.30
N GLY A 83 -14.20 39.12 11.18
CA GLY A 83 -14.52 40.27 12.01
C GLY A 83 -15.27 39.92 13.31
N ASP A 84 -15.72 38.67 13.48
CA ASP A 84 -16.46 38.23 14.66
C ASP A 84 -15.49 37.67 15.74
N ASP A 85 -15.27 38.46 16.78
CA ASP A 85 -14.39 38.12 17.90
C ASP A 85 -14.83 36.84 18.65
N ALA A 86 -16.14 36.56 18.70
CA ALA A 86 -16.66 35.37 19.37
C ALA A 86 -16.36 34.11 18.55
N GLN A 87 -16.53 34.17 17.23
CA GLN A 87 -16.15 33.06 16.34
C GLN A 87 -14.65 32.81 16.37
N GLN A 88 -13.84 33.87 16.36
CA GLN A 88 -12.38 33.75 16.49
C GLN A 88 -11.97 33.06 17.79
N ALA A 89 -12.56 33.46 18.92
CA ALA A 89 -12.28 32.86 20.22
C ALA A 89 -12.69 31.37 20.25
N HIS A 90 -13.86 31.04 19.71
CA HIS A 90 -14.36 29.67 19.65
C HIS A 90 -13.53 28.78 18.72
N GLY A 91 -13.20 29.25 17.52
CA GLY A 91 -12.38 28.52 16.55
C GLY A 91 -10.99 28.21 17.10
N ARG A 92 -10.37 29.21 17.76
CA ARG A 92 -9.07 29.06 18.43
C ARG A 92 -9.13 28.06 19.58
N GLN A 93 -10.14 28.17 20.44
CA GLN A 93 -10.29 27.26 21.59
C GLN A 93 -10.56 25.82 21.14
N TRP A 94 -11.42 25.63 20.14
CA TRP A 94 -11.74 24.30 19.61
C TRP A 94 -10.49 23.65 19.01
N LEU A 95 -9.77 24.37 18.14
CA LEU A 95 -8.60 23.83 17.44
C LEU A 95 -7.46 23.52 18.41
N TYR A 96 -7.25 24.38 19.40
CA TYR A 96 -6.28 24.12 20.47
C TYR A 96 -6.58 22.82 21.22
N ASN A 97 -7.82 22.62 21.67
CA ASN A 97 -8.18 21.43 22.42
C ASN A 97 -8.12 20.16 21.55
N TRP A 98 -8.48 20.26 20.27
CA TRP A 98 -8.37 19.15 19.34
C TRP A 98 -6.92 18.75 19.07
N LEU A 99 -6.02 19.70 18.83
CA LEU A 99 -4.58 19.43 18.66
C LEU A 99 -3.95 18.84 19.94
N ARG A 100 -4.47 19.22 21.11
CA ARG A 100 -4.03 18.71 22.42
C ARG A 100 -4.47 17.27 22.68
N ASP A 101 -5.72 16.93 22.38
CA ASP A 101 -6.25 15.57 22.56
C ASP A 101 -7.27 15.19 21.46
N PRO A 102 -6.80 14.80 20.26
CA PRO A 102 -7.69 14.55 19.13
C PRO A 102 -8.62 13.34 19.39
N ARG A 103 -8.17 12.37 20.19
CA ARG A 103 -8.96 11.17 20.55
C ARG A 103 -10.15 11.47 21.46
N HIS A 104 -10.15 12.60 22.15
CA HIS A 104 -11.31 13.08 22.89
C HIS A 104 -12.49 13.43 21.96
N TYR A 105 -12.20 13.91 20.75
CA TYR A 105 -13.21 14.33 19.78
C TYR A 105 -13.64 13.21 18.83
N SER A 106 -12.73 12.28 18.55
CA SER A 106 -13.00 11.10 17.72
C SER A 106 -12.18 9.92 18.24
N SER A 107 -12.84 8.93 18.81
CA SER A 107 -12.19 7.76 19.41
C SER A 107 -11.43 6.89 18.40
N TYR A 108 -11.79 6.98 17.12
CA TYR A 108 -11.18 6.26 16.00
C TYR A 108 -10.16 7.10 15.22
N THR A 109 -9.86 8.32 15.67
CA THR A 109 -8.81 9.12 15.01
C THR A 109 -7.45 8.45 15.15
N ILE A 110 -6.78 8.31 14.00
CA ILE A 110 -5.40 7.80 13.93
C ILE A 110 -4.41 8.92 14.31
N MET A 111 -4.86 10.18 14.37
CA MET A 111 -4.02 11.31 14.70
C MET A 111 -3.37 11.13 16.09
N PRO A 112 -2.03 11.07 16.16
CA PRO A 112 -1.32 10.89 17.42
C PRO A 112 -1.37 12.16 18.26
N LYS A 113 -1.10 12.02 19.57
CA LYS A 113 -0.91 13.17 20.47
C LYS A 113 0.45 13.81 20.17
N MET A 114 0.46 14.77 19.23
CA MET A 114 1.70 15.34 18.68
C MET A 114 2.50 16.21 19.68
N PHE A 115 1.82 16.78 20.67
CA PHE A 115 2.37 17.84 21.53
C PHE A 115 2.51 17.44 23.00
N ARG A 116 2.03 16.26 23.40
CA ARG A 116 2.18 15.75 24.76
C ARG A 116 3.29 14.70 24.74
N ASP A 117 4.39 15.01 25.40
CA ASP A 117 5.56 14.13 25.64
C ASP A 117 6.61 14.06 24.50
N ASN A 118 6.56 14.99 23.53
CA ASN A 118 7.52 15.06 22.41
C ASN A 118 8.47 16.27 22.51
N TYR A 119 9.74 16.11 22.11
CA TYR A 119 10.74 17.18 22.01
C TYR A 119 10.90 17.68 20.56
N TYR A 120 11.33 18.93 20.39
CA TYR A 120 11.95 19.34 19.12
C TYR A 120 13.36 18.76 19.04
N GLN A 121 13.67 18.07 17.95
CA GLN A 121 15.05 17.67 17.65
C GLN A 121 15.79 18.89 17.12
N LEU A 122 16.53 19.54 18.02
CA LEU A 122 17.36 20.70 17.73
C LEU A 122 18.83 20.27 17.79
N GLU A 123 19.69 21.01 17.09
CA GLU A 123 21.10 20.66 16.85
C GLU A 123 21.96 20.54 18.13
N SER A 124 21.48 21.03 19.28
CA SER A 124 22.18 20.95 20.57
C SER A 124 21.27 20.36 21.66
N PRO A 125 21.75 19.40 22.49
CA PRO A 125 21.01 18.84 23.62
C PRO A 125 20.58 19.91 24.64
N ASP A 126 21.37 20.96 24.82
CA ASP A 126 21.07 22.06 25.76
C ASP A 126 19.91 22.94 25.27
N ASN A 127 19.64 22.93 23.96
CA ASN A 127 18.54 23.65 23.34
C ASN A 127 17.29 22.78 23.14
N GLN A 128 17.34 21.51 23.55
CA GLN A 128 16.23 20.60 23.37
C GLN A 128 15.03 21.04 24.22
N ARG A 129 14.01 21.57 23.55
CA ARG A 129 12.81 22.09 24.20
C ARG A 129 11.66 21.10 24.06
N MET A 130 11.03 20.80 25.19
CA MET A 130 9.76 20.07 25.21
C MET A 130 8.70 20.92 24.49
N LYS A 131 7.93 20.29 23.60
CA LYS A 131 6.74 20.92 23.03
C LYS A 131 5.80 21.32 24.17
N ASN A 132 5.26 22.52 24.11
CA ASN A 132 4.42 23.08 25.15
C ASN A 132 3.11 23.63 24.57
N ASP A 133 2.24 24.12 25.44
CA ASP A 133 0.93 24.64 25.06
C ASP A 133 1.02 25.84 24.09
N GLN A 134 2.14 26.57 24.08
CA GLN A 134 2.35 27.67 23.14
C GLN A 134 2.54 27.15 21.72
N ASP A 135 3.25 26.03 21.53
CA ASP A 135 3.40 25.42 20.19
C ASP A 135 2.05 25.00 19.60
N ILE A 136 1.14 24.50 20.45
CA ILE A 136 -0.22 24.14 20.05
C ILE A 136 -0.98 25.40 19.61
N LEU A 137 -0.85 26.50 20.37
CA LEU A 137 -1.50 27.76 20.05
C LEU A 137 -0.97 28.39 18.75
N ASP A 138 0.34 28.27 18.49
CA ASP A 138 0.98 28.78 17.28
C ASP A 138 0.54 27.99 16.05
N VAL A 139 0.48 26.65 16.15
CA VAL A 139 -0.07 25.79 15.09
C VAL A 139 -1.56 26.07 14.87
N ALA A 140 -2.33 26.27 15.94
CA ALA A 140 -3.73 26.64 15.83
C ALA A 140 -3.89 28.00 15.13
N ALA A 141 -3.07 29.00 15.47
CA ALA A 141 -3.05 30.29 14.80
C ALA A 141 -2.72 30.17 13.31
N TYR A 142 -1.68 29.39 12.97
CA TYR A 142 -1.32 29.15 11.57
C TYR A 142 -2.45 28.50 10.78
N LEU A 143 -3.05 27.42 11.30
CA LEU A 143 -4.14 26.73 10.63
C LEU A 143 -5.39 27.61 10.50
N LEU A 144 -5.69 28.48 11.46
CA LEU A 144 -6.79 29.45 11.37
C LEU A 144 -6.48 30.61 10.40
N SER A 145 -5.22 30.84 10.08
CA SER A 145 -4.84 31.80 9.02
C SER A 145 -5.07 31.24 7.62
N LEU A 146 -5.15 29.90 7.46
CA LEU A 146 -5.48 29.25 6.19
C LEU A 146 -6.95 29.49 5.86
N ARG A 147 -7.23 30.55 5.10
CA ARG A 147 -8.56 30.91 4.64
C ARG A 147 -8.70 30.65 3.14
N ASN A 148 -9.90 30.24 2.75
CA ASN A 148 -10.39 30.26 1.39
C ASN A 148 -11.61 31.20 1.37
N ASP A 149 -11.43 32.44 0.93
CA ASP A 149 -12.50 33.44 0.96
C ASP A 149 -13.53 33.22 -0.17
N ASP A 150 -13.19 32.38 -1.17
CA ASP A 150 -14.10 31.93 -2.23
C ASP A 150 -14.91 30.68 -1.80
N PHE A 151 -14.72 30.18 -0.56
CA PHE A 151 -15.48 29.04 -0.05
C PHE A 151 -16.94 29.40 0.17
N ASP A 152 -17.79 28.89 -0.70
CA ASP A 152 -19.23 29.12 -0.62
C ASP A 152 -19.86 28.23 0.46
N MET A 153 -20.25 28.86 1.56
CA MET A 153 -21.04 28.24 2.64
C MET A 153 -22.55 28.35 2.40
N THR A 154 -23.01 28.55 1.16
CA THR A 154 -24.43 28.62 0.84
C THR A 154 -25.15 27.46 1.51
N ARG A 155 -25.95 27.81 2.52
CA ARG A 155 -26.86 26.86 3.13
C ARG A 155 -27.83 26.48 2.04
N ILE A 156 -28.08 25.18 1.89
CA ILE A 156 -29.16 24.70 1.03
C ILE A 156 -30.42 25.43 1.47
N ALA A 157 -31.04 26.18 0.54
CA ALA A 157 -32.24 26.93 0.83
C ALA A 157 -33.28 25.99 1.45
N ASP A 158 -33.75 26.33 2.65
CA ASP A 158 -34.75 25.56 3.38
C ASP A 158 -35.94 26.50 3.59
N ASP A 159 -36.87 26.42 2.65
CA ASP A 159 -38.14 27.13 2.72
C ASP A 159 -39.24 26.23 3.33
N ASP A 160 -40.46 26.76 3.37
CA ASP A 160 -41.61 26.03 3.90
C ASP A 160 -41.90 24.74 3.13
N THR A 161 -41.59 24.68 1.82
CA THR A 161 -41.79 23.47 1.01
C THR A 161 -40.81 22.38 1.38
N HIS A 162 -39.54 22.73 1.63
CA HIS A 162 -38.53 21.78 2.13
C HIS A 162 -38.88 21.26 3.52
N SER A 163 -39.50 22.10 4.35
CA SER A 163 -39.98 21.72 5.68
C SER A 163 -41.14 20.72 5.62
N GLU A 164 -42.13 20.98 4.76
CA GLU A 164 -43.24 20.06 4.52
C GLU A 164 -42.76 18.72 3.94
N MET A 165 -41.85 18.75 2.95
CA MET A 165 -41.25 17.55 2.37
C MET A 165 -40.50 16.71 3.42
N ARG A 166 -39.74 17.35 4.31
CA ARG A 166 -39.02 16.69 5.41
C ARG A 166 -39.99 16.02 6.37
N GLU A 167 -41.04 16.70 6.80
CA GLU A 167 -42.05 16.11 7.69
C GLU A 167 -42.73 14.92 7.03
N ASN A 168 -43.19 15.08 5.78
CA ASN A 168 -43.83 14.00 5.02
C ASN A 168 -42.92 12.78 4.90
N LEU A 169 -41.63 13.00 4.62
CA LEU A 169 -40.66 11.92 4.52
C LEU A 169 -40.43 11.21 5.86
N ILE A 170 -40.31 11.94 6.97
CA ILE A 170 -40.22 11.35 8.31
C ILE A 170 -41.48 10.54 8.63
N ARG A 171 -42.67 11.05 8.26
CA ARG A 171 -43.95 10.34 8.43
C ARG A 171 -43.98 9.04 7.64
N GLU A 172 -43.51 9.05 6.40
CA GLU A 172 -43.42 7.85 5.58
C GLU A 172 -42.46 6.81 6.17
N LEU A 173 -41.29 7.25 6.63
CA LEU A 173 -40.27 6.39 7.24
C LEU A 173 -40.75 5.75 8.54
N LEU A 174 -41.47 6.49 9.39
CA LEU A 174 -41.94 5.98 10.69
C LEU A 174 -43.29 5.26 10.61
N GLY A 175 -44.15 5.64 9.67
CA GLY A 175 -45.51 5.11 9.52
C GLY A 175 -45.58 3.67 9.00
N GLY A 176 -44.45 3.04 8.66
CA GLY A 176 -44.39 1.61 8.37
C GLY A 176 -44.55 0.72 9.62
N GLN A 177 -44.15 1.23 10.79
CA GLN A 177 -44.09 0.45 12.05
C GLN A 177 -44.86 1.09 13.20
N ASN A 178 -45.34 2.33 13.02
CA ASN A 178 -45.96 3.12 14.09
C ASN A 178 -47.33 3.66 13.67
N THR A 179 -48.21 3.89 14.64
CA THR A 179 -49.48 4.58 14.41
C THR A 179 -49.25 6.06 14.13
N LYS A 180 -50.21 6.70 13.45
CA LYS A 180 -50.14 8.15 13.17
C LYS A 180 -49.88 8.98 14.43
N SER A 181 -50.55 8.65 15.54
CA SER A 181 -50.37 9.32 16.83
C SER A 181 -48.96 9.20 17.38
N VAL A 182 -48.31 8.05 17.24
CA VAL A 182 -46.92 7.86 17.67
C VAL A 182 -45.97 8.68 16.79
N VAL A 183 -46.19 8.68 15.48
CA VAL A 183 -45.40 9.49 14.53
C VAL A 183 -45.52 10.99 14.83
N ASP A 184 -46.71 11.47 15.18
CA ASP A 184 -46.94 12.87 15.57
C ASP A 184 -46.15 13.25 16.83
N ILE A 185 -46.12 12.37 17.85
CA ILE A 185 -45.31 12.57 19.07
C ILE A 185 -43.81 12.60 18.73
N TYR A 186 -43.34 11.72 17.83
CA TYR A 186 -41.95 11.71 17.36
C TYR A 186 -41.58 13.01 16.64
N LEU A 187 -42.46 13.54 15.79
CA LEU A 187 -42.22 14.79 15.06
C LEU A 187 -42.25 16.01 15.97
N ALA A 188 -43.09 16.02 16.98
CA ALA A 188 -43.13 17.09 17.98
C ALA A 188 -41.95 17.01 18.98
N ASP A 189 -41.25 15.87 19.01
CA ASP A 189 -40.20 15.55 20.00
C ASP A 189 -40.69 15.72 21.45
N GLU A 190 -41.97 15.42 21.70
CA GLU A 190 -42.61 15.61 23.00
C GLU A 190 -42.26 14.46 23.96
N SER A 191 -41.74 14.79 25.15
CA SER A 191 -41.39 13.78 26.16
C SER A 191 -42.63 13.03 26.64
N SER A 192 -42.66 11.71 26.48
CA SER A 192 -43.78 10.86 26.92
C SER A 192 -43.64 10.39 28.38
N GLY A 193 -43.20 11.27 29.28
CA GLY A 193 -43.04 11.01 30.72
C GLY A 193 -41.88 10.05 31.08
N ASN A 194 -41.10 10.42 32.10
CA ASN A 194 -39.90 9.74 32.65
C ASN A 194 -38.57 9.78 31.87
N ASN A 195 -38.51 10.33 30.65
CA ASN A 195 -37.24 10.63 29.97
C ASN A 195 -37.06 12.15 29.85
N ASP A 196 -35.87 12.65 30.19
CA ASP A 196 -35.51 14.08 30.04
C ASP A 196 -35.41 14.53 28.57
N LEU A 197 -35.44 13.59 27.62
CA LEU A 197 -35.33 13.83 26.17
C LEU A 197 -36.58 13.34 25.43
N GLY A 198 -37.01 14.10 24.41
CA GLY A 198 -38.05 13.69 23.48
C GLY A 198 -37.67 12.46 22.63
N PRO A 199 -38.62 11.74 22.02
CA PRO A 199 -38.36 10.47 21.32
C PRO A 199 -37.41 10.59 20.13
N LEU A 200 -37.42 11.71 19.43
CA LEU A 200 -36.56 11.96 18.28
C LEU A 200 -35.14 12.27 18.76
N THR A 201 -35.00 13.13 19.76
CA THR A 201 -33.71 13.43 20.38
C THR A 201 -33.10 12.18 21.02
N ALA A 202 -33.90 11.39 21.75
CA ALA A 202 -33.48 10.14 22.34
C ALA A 202 -33.01 9.12 21.30
N ALA A 203 -33.66 9.05 20.13
CA ALA A 203 -33.24 8.16 19.04
C ALA A 203 -31.86 8.56 18.47
N ILE A 204 -31.62 9.85 18.25
CA ILE A 204 -30.31 10.36 17.78
C ILE A 204 -29.24 10.05 18.84
N VAL A 205 -29.51 10.37 20.11
CA VAL A 205 -28.58 10.15 21.22
C VAL A 205 -28.23 8.67 21.37
N ASN A 206 -29.22 7.78 21.38
CA ASN A 206 -28.96 6.36 21.57
C ASN A 206 -28.15 5.75 20.41
N GLN A 207 -28.42 6.17 19.17
CA GLN A 207 -27.72 5.66 17.99
C GLN A 207 -26.25 6.12 17.95
N THR A 208 -25.95 7.32 18.46
CA THR A 208 -24.62 7.94 18.36
C THR A 208 -23.80 7.86 19.64
N ALA A 209 -24.40 7.54 20.79
CA ALA A 209 -23.73 7.51 22.10
C ALA A 209 -22.46 6.65 22.14
N ALA A 210 -22.41 5.54 21.38
CA ALA A 210 -21.24 4.68 21.30
C ALA A 210 -20.00 5.42 20.78
N SER A 211 -20.17 6.34 19.84
CA SER A 211 -19.07 7.13 19.24
C SER A 211 -18.47 8.15 20.22
N TYR A 212 -19.20 8.50 21.29
CA TYR A 212 -18.85 9.57 22.24
C TYR A 212 -18.56 9.06 23.66
N GLY A 213 -18.08 7.82 23.77
CA GLY A 213 -17.65 7.20 25.03
C GLY A 213 -18.54 6.06 25.53
N GLY A 214 -19.70 5.83 24.91
CA GLY A 214 -20.61 4.75 25.26
C GLY A 214 -21.28 4.91 26.63
N GLY A 215 -22.21 4.01 26.95
CA GLY A 215 -22.94 4.02 28.23
C GLY A 215 -23.70 5.33 28.48
N ASP A 216 -23.85 5.70 29.75
CA ASP A 216 -24.57 6.91 30.15
C ASP A 216 -23.74 8.19 29.97
N GLU A 217 -22.40 8.07 29.93
CA GLU A 217 -21.51 9.20 29.67
C GLU A 217 -21.60 9.66 28.21
N GLY A 218 -21.53 8.73 27.26
CA GLY A 218 -21.73 9.04 25.84
C GLY A 218 -23.10 9.63 25.55
N LYS A 219 -24.16 9.14 26.21
CA LYS A 219 -25.51 9.72 26.09
C LYS A 219 -25.55 11.18 26.56
N ARG A 220 -24.92 11.51 27.69
CA ARG A 220 -24.83 12.89 28.19
C ARG A 220 -24.04 13.80 27.25
N ASN A 221 -22.92 13.31 26.72
CA ASN A 221 -22.07 14.06 25.80
C ASN A 221 -22.80 14.40 24.50
N VAL A 222 -23.51 13.44 23.91
CA VAL A 222 -24.30 13.68 22.69
C VAL A 222 -25.49 14.59 22.96
N ALA A 223 -26.20 14.40 24.08
CA ALA A 223 -27.32 15.27 24.44
C ALA A 223 -26.88 16.74 24.59
N ALA A 224 -25.77 16.98 25.31
CA ALA A 224 -25.18 18.31 25.43
C ALA A 224 -24.73 18.89 24.08
N LEU A 225 -24.20 18.04 23.19
CA LEU A 225 -23.79 18.45 21.85
C LEU A 225 -24.99 18.87 20.99
N ILE A 226 -26.07 18.10 20.99
CA ILE A 226 -27.31 18.43 20.26
C ILE A 226 -27.90 19.74 20.78
N ASP A 227 -27.97 19.93 22.11
CA ASP A 227 -28.48 21.17 22.71
C ASP A 227 -27.62 22.39 22.35
N SER A 228 -26.30 22.21 22.22
CA SER A 228 -25.36 23.28 21.86
C SER A 228 -25.31 23.62 20.36
N ARG A 229 -25.65 22.69 19.46
CA ARG A 229 -25.46 22.81 18.00
C ARG A 229 -26.72 22.70 17.15
N SER A 230 -27.83 22.25 17.72
CA SER A 230 -29.10 21.98 17.01
C SER A 230 -30.27 22.37 17.91
N GLY A 231 -30.28 23.65 18.30
CA GLY A 231 -31.21 24.19 19.29
C GLY A 231 -32.67 24.27 18.81
N THR A 232 -32.95 24.07 17.52
CA THR A 232 -34.31 24.11 16.97
C THR A 232 -34.88 22.71 16.72
N LEU A 233 -36.21 22.57 16.82
CA LEU A 233 -36.91 21.32 16.47
C LEU A 233 -36.64 20.91 15.01
N GLU A 234 -36.54 21.88 14.10
CA GLU A 234 -36.28 21.62 12.69
C GLU A 234 -34.90 21.04 12.41
N GLU A 235 -33.86 21.54 13.08
CA GLU A 235 -32.52 20.97 12.96
C GLU A 235 -32.48 19.54 13.49
N ARG A 236 -33.15 19.26 14.60
CA ARG A 236 -33.26 17.90 15.14
C ARG A 236 -34.00 16.97 14.17
N ARG A 237 -35.10 17.43 13.56
CA ARG A 237 -35.81 16.69 12.50
C ARG A 237 -34.90 16.39 11.30
N LYS A 238 -34.08 17.34 10.85
CA LYS A 238 -33.09 17.13 9.78
C LYS A 238 -32.03 16.11 10.17
N LEU A 239 -31.47 16.20 11.38
CA LEU A 239 -30.51 15.22 11.89
C LEU A 239 -31.10 13.81 11.94
N PHE A 240 -32.31 13.69 12.46
CA PHE A 240 -33.03 12.42 12.51
C PHE A 240 -33.28 11.86 11.11
N LEU A 241 -33.76 12.70 10.18
CA LEU A 241 -33.99 12.31 8.80
C LEU A 241 -32.69 11.87 8.13
N GLY A 242 -31.61 12.66 8.25
CA GLY A 242 -30.29 12.33 7.70
C GLY A 242 -29.77 10.99 8.23
N MET A 243 -29.88 10.77 9.54
CA MET A 243 -29.54 9.48 10.17
C MET A 243 -30.36 8.33 9.58
N LYS A 244 -31.67 8.51 9.39
CA LYS A 244 -32.53 7.49 8.74
C LYS A 244 -32.14 7.26 7.29
N MET A 245 -31.75 8.28 6.54
CA MET A 245 -31.33 8.17 5.14
C MET A 245 -29.99 7.44 5.01
N ILE A 246 -29.00 7.79 5.85
CA ILE A 246 -27.71 7.08 5.94
C ILE A 246 -27.93 5.60 6.29
N SER A 247 -28.82 5.32 7.25
CA SER A 247 -29.22 3.96 7.61
C SER A 247 -29.91 3.23 6.45
N HIS A 248 -30.79 3.93 5.73
CA HIS A 248 -31.58 3.36 4.64
C HIS A 248 -30.69 2.94 3.48
N TYR A 249 -29.82 3.84 2.99
CA TYR A 249 -28.92 3.58 1.86
C TYR A 249 -27.65 2.84 2.25
N GLY A 250 -27.33 2.81 3.54
CA GLY A 250 -26.24 1.99 4.01
C GLY A 250 -24.86 2.57 3.77
N CYS A 251 -24.72 3.88 3.78
CA CYS A 251 -23.44 4.57 3.52
C CYS A 251 -22.33 4.06 4.46
N TYR A 252 -22.71 3.64 5.67
CA TYR A 252 -21.82 3.07 6.68
C TYR A 252 -21.19 1.71 6.30
N ALA A 253 -21.63 1.09 5.20
CA ALA A 253 -21.01 -0.12 4.66
C ALA A 253 -19.61 0.16 4.09
N CYS A 254 -19.43 1.36 3.53
CA CYS A 254 -18.19 1.79 2.86
C CYS A 254 -17.52 2.97 3.57
N HIS A 255 -18.27 3.77 4.33
CA HIS A 255 -17.75 4.93 5.05
C HIS A 255 -17.83 4.75 6.57
N THR A 256 -16.82 5.20 7.30
CA THR A 256 -16.91 5.32 8.76
C THR A 256 -17.76 6.53 9.11
N ILE A 257 -18.92 6.31 9.73
CA ILE A 257 -19.87 7.36 10.10
C ILE A 257 -20.22 7.20 11.58
N SER A 258 -20.12 8.29 12.34
CA SER A 258 -20.44 8.29 13.78
C SER A 258 -21.89 7.85 14.02
N GLY A 259 -22.09 6.90 14.93
CA GLY A 259 -23.36 6.28 15.27
C GLY A 259 -23.73 5.08 14.39
N PHE A 260 -22.88 4.67 13.45
CA PHE A 260 -23.09 3.51 12.59
C PHE A 260 -21.96 2.49 12.65
N GLU A 261 -21.03 2.61 13.59
CA GLU A 261 -19.83 1.77 13.70
C GLU A 261 -20.19 0.30 13.94
N THR A 262 -21.26 0.03 14.69
CA THR A 262 -21.77 -1.32 14.93
C THR A 262 -22.99 -1.66 14.07
N ALA A 263 -23.36 -0.79 13.12
CA ALA A 263 -24.54 -1.01 12.30
C ALA A 263 -24.29 -2.18 11.34
N THR A 264 -25.24 -3.10 11.27
CA THR A 264 -25.15 -4.25 10.37
C THR A 264 -25.09 -3.78 8.93
N ARG A 265 -24.04 -4.18 8.20
CA ARG A 265 -23.87 -3.82 6.79
C ARG A 265 -25.15 -4.17 6.00
N PRO A 266 -25.63 -3.28 5.12
CA PRO A 266 -26.78 -3.55 4.28
C PRO A 266 -26.41 -4.57 3.20
N GLY A 267 -27.28 -5.57 3.04
CA GLY A 267 -27.06 -6.68 2.12
C GLY A 267 -26.61 -7.94 2.84
N THR A 268 -26.81 -9.08 2.20
CA THR A 268 -26.28 -10.35 2.70
C THR A 268 -24.81 -10.48 2.30
N ASP A 269 -24.03 -11.17 3.13
CA ASP A 269 -22.73 -11.67 2.72
C ASP A 269 -22.87 -12.58 1.48
N VAL A 270 -21.99 -12.41 0.50
CA VAL A 270 -21.96 -13.14 -0.78
C VAL A 270 -20.70 -14.00 -0.95
N SER A 271 -19.84 -14.10 0.08
CA SER A 271 -18.60 -14.88 0.07
C SER A 271 -18.81 -16.40 -0.04
N THR A 272 -20.01 -16.87 0.32
CA THR A 272 -20.45 -18.28 0.23
C THR A 272 -21.79 -18.40 -0.48
N TRP A 273 -22.07 -17.50 -1.41
CA TRP A 273 -23.38 -17.42 -2.09
C TRP A 273 -23.85 -18.76 -2.67
N ALA A 274 -22.95 -19.51 -3.28
CA ALA A 274 -23.26 -20.79 -3.91
C ALA A 274 -23.70 -21.88 -2.91
N GLN A 275 -23.46 -21.68 -1.61
CA GLN A 275 -23.79 -22.63 -0.54
C GLN A 275 -25.10 -22.30 0.19
N LYS A 276 -25.73 -21.15 -0.10
CA LYS A 276 -27.03 -20.80 0.49
C LYS A 276 -28.06 -21.88 0.15
N PHE A 277 -28.90 -22.28 1.10
CA PHE A 277 -29.99 -23.21 0.79
C PHE A 277 -31.03 -22.54 -0.11
N MET A 278 -31.65 -23.29 -1.04
CA MET A 278 -32.69 -22.73 -1.91
C MET A 278 -33.85 -22.09 -1.12
N SER A 279 -34.20 -22.68 0.03
CA SER A 279 -35.22 -22.14 0.95
C SER A 279 -34.87 -20.76 1.53
N GLN A 280 -33.61 -20.33 1.46
CA GLN A 280 -33.17 -19.00 1.88
C GLN A 280 -33.29 -17.95 0.77
N LEU A 281 -33.63 -18.34 -0.46
CA LEU A 281 -33.85 -17.44 -1.58
C LEU A 281 -35.35 -17.23 -1.82
N ASP A 282 -35.83 -16.00 -1.60
CA ASP A 282 -37.23 -15.64 -1.85
C ASP A 282 -37.44 -15.22 -3.31
N PHE A 283 -37.92 -16.16 -4.14
CA PHE A 283 -38.32 -15.88 -5.53
C PHE A 283 -39.63 -15.09 -5.66
N ALA A 284 -40.26 -14.68 -4.55
CA ALA A 284 -41.49 -13.90 -4.55
C ALA A 284 -42.58 -14.54 -5.43
N PHE A 285 -43.31 -13.73 -6.21
CA PHE A 285 -44.32 -14.20 -7.17
C PHE A 285 -43.75 -14.98 -8.35
N TYR A 286 -42.42 -15.15 -8.45
CA TYR A 286 -41.80 -16.01 -9.45
C TYR A 286 -41.50 -17.43 -8.93
N SER A 287 -41.81 -17.72 -7.66
CA SER A 287 -41.83 -19.08 -7.13
C SER A 287 -42.87 -19.96 -7.87
N PRO A 288 -42.63 -21.27 -8.05
CA PRO A 288 -43.58 -22.17 -8.71
C PRO A 288 -45.00 -22.15 -8.14
N VAL A 289 -45.16 -21.77 -6.86
CA VAL A 289 -46.46 -21.69 -6.18
C VAL A 289 -47.38 -20.62 -6.78
N PHE A 290 -46.82 -19.59 -7.43
CA PHE A 290 -47.56 -18.44 -7.98
C PHE A 290 -47.67 -18.49 -9.51
N GLU A 291 -47.50 -19.66 -10.11
CA GLU A 291 -47.51 -19.82 -11.57
C GLU A 291 -48.84 -19.38 -12.18
N HIS A 292 -49.95 -19.80 -11.58
CA HIS A 292 -51.31 -19.44 -12.01
C HIS A 292 -51.54 -17.92 -11.96
N GLU A 293 -51.14 -17.25 -10.87
CA GLU A 293 -51.28 -15.81 -10.71
C GLU A 293 -50.43 -15.00 -11.71
N ARG A 294 -49.30 -15.55 -12.16
CA ARG A 294 -48.50 -14.94 -13.23
C ARG A 294 -49.14 -15.09 -14.60
N GLU A 295 -49.73 -16.25 -14.88
CA GLU A 295 -50.47 -16.52 -16.12
C GLU A 295 -51.71 -15.64 -16.26
N GLU A 296 -52.39 -15.33 -15.15
CA GLU A 296 -53.55 -14.44 -15.13
C GLU A 296 -53.21 -12.95 -15.31
N ARG A 297 -51.95 -12.54 -15.07
CA ARG A 297 -51.49 -11.14 -15.13
C ARG A 297 -50.23 -10.95 -15.98
N PRO A 298 -50.25 -11.32 -17.27
CA PRO A 298 -49.08 -11.25 -18.13
C PRO A 298 -48.54 -9.82 -18.27
N GLU A 299 -49.39 -8.79 -18.21
CA GLU A 299 -48.98 -7.39 -18.26
C GLU A 299 -48.06 -6.96 -17.10
N MET A 300 -48.18 -7.63 -15.94
CA MET A 300 -47.35 -7.34 -14.76
C MET A 300 -46.00 -8.10 -14.80
N PHE A 301 -45.98 -9.28 -15.42
CA PHE A 301 -44.85 -10.22 -15.33
C PHE A 301 -44.12 -10.51 -16.65
N ALA A 302 -44.66 -10.14 -17.82
CA ALA A 302 -44.10 -10.48 -19.14
C ALA A 302 -42.83 -9.70 -19.52
N ASN A 303 -42.65 -8.47 -19.01
CA ASN A 303 -41.52 -7.61 -19.39
C ASN A 303 -40.50 -7.51 -18.25
N THR A 304 -39.54 -8.43 -18.21
CA THR A 304 -38.52 -8.47 -17.13
C THR A 304 -37.53 -7.31 -17.25
N TYR A 305 -37.24 -6.87 -18.47
CA TYR A 305 -36.26 -5.82 -18.78
C TYR A 305 -36.87 -4.65 -19.55
N ARG A 306 -36.29 -3.46 -19.36
CA ARG A 306 -36.45 -2.32 -20.26
C ARG A 306 -35.37 -2.53 -21.32
N GLY A 307 -35.76 -2.76 -22.58
CA GLY A 307 -34.79 -3.03 -23.66
C GLY A 307 -33.77 -1.90 -23.79
N ASP A 308 -32.58 -2.23 -24.29
CA ASP A 308 -31.50 -1.29 -24.56
C ASP A 308 -32.01 -0.16 -25.46
N LEU A 309 -32.23 1.02 -24.88
CA LEU A 309 -32.40 2.23 -25.67
C LEU A 309 -31.00 2.58 -26.20
N PRO A 310 -30.83 2.80 -27.52
CA PRO A 310 -29.55 3.15 -28.09
C PRO A 310 -29.01 4.44 -27.45
N ASP A 311 -27.73 4.41 -27.12
CA ASP A 311 -27.00 5.48 -26.46
C ASP A 311 -27.27 6.86 -27.08
N ASN A 312 -27.64 7.78 -26.18
CA ASN A 312 -27.80 9.24 -26.31
C ASN A 312 -29.25 9.73 -26.18
N ASP A 313 -29.77 9.76 -24.95
CA ASP A 313 -30.47 10.96 -24.51
C ASP A 313 -30.41 11.14 -23.00
N HIS A 314 -29.62 12.12 -22.57
CA HIS A 314 -29.55 12.58 -21.20
C HIS A 314 -30.76 13.46 -20.83
N MET A 315 -31.93 13.37 -21.46
CA MET A 315 -33.10 14.18 -21.08
C MET A 315 -34.45 13.50 -21.35
N ILE A 316 -34.90 12.61 -20.45
CA ILE A 316 -36.34 12.38 -20.27
C ILE A 316 -36.67 12.52 -18.79
N ARG A 317 -36.59 13.77 -18.32
CA ARG A 317 -37.21 14.18 -17.06
C ARG A 317 -38.33 15.21 -17.25
N ASP A 318 -38.51 15.70 -18.48
CA ASP A 318 -39.60 16.60 -18.84
C ASP A 318 -40.33 16.04 -20.06
N VAL A 319 -41.66 16.10 -20.04
CA VAL A 319 -42.61 15.69 -21.09
C VAL A 319 -42.95 14.17 -21.15
N ALA A 320 -43.84 13.74 -20.26
CA ALA A 320 -44.83 12.72 -20.60
C ALA A 320 -46.08 12.95 -19.74
N GLU A 321 -46.96 13.84 -20.21
CA GLU A 321 -48.22 14.22 -19.56
C GLU A 321 -49.31 13.14 -19.64
N SER A 322 -49.06 11.97 -20.22
CA SER A 322 -50.04 10.88 -20.21
C SER A 322 -49.40 9.49 -20.13
N THR A 323 -50.02 8.66 -19.29
CA THR A 323 -49.71 7.23 -19.12
C THR A 323 -49.91 6.43 -20.42
N GLU A 324 -50.67 6.97 -21.37
CA GLU A 324 -50.98 6.35 -22.66
C GLU A 324 -49.83 6.47 -23.68
N ASP A 325 -49.05 7.56 -23.66
CA ASP A 325 -47.87 7.70 -24.55
C ASP A 325 -46.69 6.81 -24.14
N LEU A 326 -46.57 6.55 -22.83
CA LEU A 326 -45.59 5.63 -22.28
C LEU A 326 -45.92 4.18 -22.68
N LEU A 327 -47.20 3.79 -22.67
CA LEU A 327 -47.66 2.48 -23.10
C LEU A 327 -47.55 2.28 -24.62
N ALA A 328 -47.74 3.33 -25.42
CA ALA A 328 -47.57 3.30 -26.86
C ALA A 328 -46.10 3.11 -27.29
N HIS A 329 -45.14 3.73 -26.59
CA HIS A 329 -43.70 3.53 -26.83
C HIS A 329 -43.19 2.16 -26.38
N ILE A 330 -43.80 1.55 -25.37
CA ILE A 330 -43.47 0.18 -24.92
C ILE A 330 -44.00 -0.88 -25.92
N GLY A 331 -44.99 -0.53 -26.76
CA GLY A 331 -45.59 -1.44 -27.75
C GLY A 331 -44.82 -1.57 -29.08
N GLY A 332 -43.71 -0.85 -29.25
CA GLY A 332 -42.91 -0.85 -30.47
C GLY A 332 -41.95 -2.04 -30.55
N LYS A 333 -42.18 -2.92 -31.53
CA LYS A 333 -41.39 -4.12 -31.84
C LYS A 333 -39.87 -3.87 -31.83
N SER A 334 -39.22 -4.24 -30.75
CA SER A 334 -37.79 -4.59 -30.73
C SER A 334 -37.71 -6.09 -30.53
N SER A 335 -37.58 -6.83 -31.64
CA SER A 335 -37.35 -8.28 -31.63
C SER A 335 -35.93 -8.67 -31.19
N ASP A 336 -35.03 -7.70 -31.00
CA ASP A 336 -33.59 -7.97 -30.92
C ASP A 336 -32.95 -7.51 -29.59
N ALA A 337 -33.73 -6.95 -28.65
CA ALA A 337 -33.26 -6.61 -27.30
C ALA A 337 -33.79 -7.60 -26.27
N GLY A 338 -33.23 -8.82 -26.22
CA GLY A 338 -33.19 -9.74 -25.05
C GLY A 338 -34.49 -10.14 -24.33
N ASN A 339 -35.67 -9.69 -24.76
CA ASN A 339 -36.92 -9.84 -24.02
C ASN A 339 -37.70 -11.06 -24.50
N PHE A 340 -37.06 -12.23 -24.48
CA PHE A 340 -37.80 -13.49 -24.54
C PHE A 340 -38.49 -13.73 -23.19
N PRO A 341 -39.58 -14.50 -23.14
CA PRO A 341 -40.10 -15.08 -21.90
C PRO A 341 -39.07 -16.08 -21.36
N GLN A 342 -37.95 -15.58 -20.84
CA GLN A 342 -36.93 -16.39 -20.19
C GLN A 342 -37.47 -16.73 -18.81
N GLU A 343 -37.81 -18.01 -18.64
CA GLU A 343 -38.27 -18.57 -17.38
C GLU A 343 -37.24 -18.29 -16.28
N ILE A 344 -37.65 -17.56 -15.25
CA ILE A 344 -36.87 -17.47 -14.02
C ILE A 344 -36.83 -18.87 -13.40
N HIS A 345 -35.74 -19.59 -13.63
CA HIS A 345 -35.55 -20.92 -13.09
C HIS A 345 -35.30 -20.86 -11.58
N HIS A 346 -35.84 -21.84 -10.84
CA HIS A 346 -35.68 -21.92 -9.39
C HIS A 346 -34.29 -22.46 -8.99
N ASN A 347 -33.24 -21.69 -9.25
CA ASN A 347 -31.84 -22.04 -8.92
C ASN A 347 -30.99 -20.80 -8.57
N HIS A 348 -29.79 -21.02 -8.00
CA HIS A 348 -28.90 -19.94 -7.54
C HIS A 348 -28.45 -19.00 -8.64
N ALA A 349 -28.17 -19.54 -9.82
CA ALA A 349 -27.65 -18.78 -10.95
C ALA A 349 -28.71 -17.80 -11.46
N SER A 350 -29.92 -18.29 -11.68
CA SER A 350 -31.07 -17.49 -12.12
C SER A 350 -31.41 -16.43 -11.07
N PHE A 351 -31.49 -16.80 -9.79
CA PHE A 351 -31.76 -15.83 -8.73
C PHE A 351 -30.73 -14.68 -8.72
N ALA A 352 -29.44 -15.01 -8.72
CA ALA A 352 -28.37 -14.02 -8.69
C ALA A 352 -28.38 -13.14 -9.95
N TYR A 353 -28.51 -13.75 -11.13
CA TYR A 353 -28.53 -13.05 -12.40
C TYR A 353 -29.64 -12.00 -12.45
N TYR A 354 -30.89 -12.40 -12.20
CA TYR A 354 -32.04 -11.48 -12.24
C TYR A 354 -31.99 -10.44 -11.10
N LYS A 355 -31.40 -10.78 -9.95
CA LYS A 355 -31.19 -9.83 -8.85
C LYS A 355 -30.17 -8.74 -9.19
N ILE A 356 -29.10 -9.08 -9.91
CA ILE A 356 -28.05 -8.13 -10.34
C ILE A 356 -28.57 -7.21 -11.45
N ARG A 357 -29.27 -7.79 -12.43
CA ARG A 357 -29.83 -7.09 -13.59
C ARG A 357 -31.01 -6.17 -13.22
N ASN A 358 -31.91 -6.62 -12.34
CA ASN A 358 -33.07 -5.85 -11.90
C ASN A 358 -33.35 -6.14 -10.41
N PRO A 359 -32.72 -5.42 -9.48
CA PRO A 359 -32.84 -5.72 -8.06
C PRO A 359 -34.27 -5.71 -7.50
N ARG A 360 -35.15 -4.92 -8.12
CA ARG A 360 -36.56 -4.73 -7.75
C ARG A 360 -37.52 -5.73 -8.41
N ILE A 361 -37.02 -6.68 -9.21
CA ILE A 361 -37.83 -7.71 -9.84
C ILE A 361 -38.68 -8.49 -8.82
N TRP A 362 -38.15 -8.74 -7.62
CA TRP A 362 -38.82 -9.50 -6.56
C TRP A 362 -39.84 -8.68 -5.72
N ASP A 363 -39.97 -7.38 -6.00
CA ASP A 363 -41.00 -6.51 -5.41
C ASP A 363 -42.19 -6.28 -6.35
N ARG A 364 -42.13 -6.76 -7.60
CA ARG A 364 -43.23 -6.58 -8.57
C ARG A 364 -44.51 -7.23 -8.06
N GLY A 365 -45.64 -6.53 -8.20
CA GLY A 365 -46.95 -6.97 -7.70
C GLY A 365 -47.14 -6.90 -6.18
N LYS A 366 -46.08 -6.62 -5.40
CA LYS A 366 -46.20 -6.46 -3.94
C LYS A 366 -46.66 -5.04 -3.60
N ILE A 367 -47.64 -4.92 -2.71
CA ILE A 367 -48.02 -3.63 -2.11
C ILE A 367 -47.00 -3.32 -1.01
N ARG A 368 -45.98 -2.52 -1.35
CA ARG A 368 -44.92 -2.06 -0.43
C ARG A 368 -44.75 -0.55 -0.52
N LYS A 369 -44.57 0.11 0.62
CA LYS A 369 -44.20 1.53 0.63
C LYS A 369 -42.83 1.73 -0.05
N PRO A 370 -42.54 2.91 -0.64
CA PRO A 370 -41.30 3.14 -1.36
C PRO A 370 -40.02 2.73 -0.61
N TYR A 371 -39.98 2.92 0.70
CA TYR A 371 -38.84 2.62 1.58
C TYR A 371 -38.82 1.18 2.15
N GLU A 372 -39.85 0.38 1.88
CA GLU A 372 -39.93 -1.06 2.23
C GLU A 372 -39.50 -1.97 1.07
N LYS A 373 -39.28 -1.38 -0.12
CA LYS A 373 -38.76 -2.08 -1.29
C LYS A 373 -37.29 -2.45 -1.08
N ILE A 374 -36.82 -3.42 -1.85
CA ILE A 374 -35.43 -3.85 -1.88
C ILE A 374 -34.52 -2.64 -2.12
N LYS A 375 -33.53 -2.52 -1.24
CA LYS A 375 -32.60 -1.38 -1.16
C LYS A 375 -31.45 -1.45 -2.16
N MET A 376 -31.17 -2.63 -2.72
CA MET A 376 -30.09 -2.81 -3.68
C MET A 376 -30.32 -1.90 -4.91
N PRO A 377 -29.38 -1.00 -5.24
CA PRO A 377 -29.52 -0.08 -6.36
C PRO A 377 -29.43 -0.83 -7.68
N ASN A 378 -30.05 -0.27 -8.73
CA ASN A 378 -29.88 -0.79 -10.08
C ASN A 378 -28.59 -0.22 -10.67
N PHE A 379 -27.67 -1.11 -11.02
CA PHE A 379 -26.35 -0.76 -11.57
C PHE A 379 -26.34 -0.74 -13.11
N TYR A 380 -27.44 -1.12 -13.77
CA TYR A 380 -27.58 -1.11 -15.22
C TYR A 380 -26.54 -1.98 -15.96
N PHE A 381 -26.14 -3.11 -15.37
CA PHE A 381 -25.21 -4.04 -16.00
C PHE A 381 -25.75 -4.64 -17.30
N THR A 382 -24.85 -4.79 -18.27
CA THR A 382 -25.07 -5.55 -19.52
C THR A 382 -25.25 -7.06 -19.23
N GLU A 383 -25.70 -7.84 -20.22
CA GLU A 383 -25.80 -9.31 -20.06
C GLU A 383 -24.47 -9.97 -19.74
N GLU A 384 -23.41 -9.51 -20.40
CA GLU A 384 -22.07 -10.06 -20.22
C GLU A 384 -21.56 -9.77 -18.81
N GLU A 385 -21.74 -8.54 -18.32
CA GLU A 385 -21.35 -8.15 -16.96
C GLU A 385 -22.17 -8.89 -15.89
N ALA A 386 -23.49 -8.93 -16.03
CA ALA A 386 -24.36 -9.64 -15.09
C ALA A 386 -24.06 -11.14 -15.05
N THR A 387 -23.76 -11.75 -16.21
CA THR A 387 -23.33 -13.14 -16.31
C THR A 387 -21.98 -13.34 -15.64
N ALA A 388 -20.98 -12.50 -15.91
CA ALA A 388 -19.65 -12.60 -15.32
C ALA A 388 -19.69 -12.48 -13.79
N ILE A 389 -20.44 -11.51 -13.26
CA ILE A 389 -20.64 -11.34 -11.81
C ILE A 389 -21.36 -12.55 -11.23
N THR A 390 -22.41 -13.04 -11.87
CA THR A 390 -23.13 -14.24 -11.43
C THR A 390 -22.21 -15.47 -11.41
N THR A 391 -21.42 -15.70 -12.45
CA THR A 391 -20.44 -16.79 -12.51
C THR A 391 -19.40 -16.67 -11.40
N TYR A 392 -18.88 -15.47 -11.16
CA TYR A 392 -17.93 -15.23 -10.10
C TYR A 392 -18.54 -15.53 -8.73
N ILE A 393 -19.73 -15.01 -8.43
CA ILE A 393 -20.42 -15.24 -7.16
C ILE A 393 -20.80 -16.73 -6.99
N LEU A 394 -21.16 -17.45 -8.05
CA LEU A 394 -21.39 -18.90 -8.02
C LEU A 394 -20.10 -19.71 -7.77
N SER A 395 -18.93 -19.16 -8.08
CA SER A 395 -17.65 -19.79 -7.73
C SER A 395 -17.32 -19.64 -6.23
N ARG A 396 -17.99 -18.72 -5.53
CA ARG A 396 -17.81 -18.45 -4.10
C ARG A 396 -18.55 -19.49 -3.26
N ARG A 397 -17.86 -20.61 -3.03
CA ARG A 397 -18.21 -21.65 -2.05
C ARG A 397 -16.98 -21.91 -1.19
N ASP A 398 -17.17 -22.21 0.09
CA ASP A 398 -16.09 -22.83 0.85
C ASP A 398 -15.68 -24.12 0.13
N ALA A 399 -14.38 -24.40 0.12
CA ALA A 399 -13.93 -25.71 -0.29
C ALA A 399 -14.60 -26.73 0.65
N ASP A 400 -15.21 -27.79 0.10
CA ASP A 400 -15.82 -28.89 0.86
C ASP A 400 -14.74 -29.70 1.60
N VAL A 401 -14.04 -29.06 2.53
CA VAL A 401 -12.86 -29.55 3.22
C VAL A 401 -13.18 -29.47 4.70
N ARG A 402 -13.41 -30.64 5.31
CA ARG A 402 -13.69 -30.76 6.75
C ARG A 402 -12.54 -30.15 7.55
N GLU A 403 -12.80 -29.60 8.75
CA GLU A 403 -11.79 -29.03 9.65
C GLU A 403 -10.50 -29.85 9.85
N PRO A 404 -10.55 -31.20 9.93
CA PRO A 404 -9.34 -32.04 10.00
C PRO A 404 -8.45 -32.01 8.74
N VAL A 405 -8.95 -31.44 7.64
CA VAL A 405 -8.30 -31.32 6.33
C VAL A 405 -7.99 -29.85 6.02
N LYS A 406 -8.45 -28.89 6.85
CA LYS A 406 -7.94 -27.53 6.80
C LYS A 406 -6.49 -27.56 7.30
N ILE A 407 -5.58 -27.19 6.42
CA ILE A 407 -4.19 -26.99 6.77
C ILE A 407 -4.17 -25.77 7.71
N ASP A 408 -3.78 -25.98 8.97
CA ASP A 408 -3.54 -24.90 9.92
C ASP A 408 -2.35 -24.10 9.42
N TYR A 409 -2.62 -22.99 8.73
CA TYR A 409 -1.58 -22.09 8.24
C TYR A 409 -1.05 -21.18 9.34
N GLU A 410 -1.80 -20.92 10.42
CA GLU A 410 -1.41 -19.96 11.47
C GLU A 410 -0.09 -20.38 12.13
N ASN A 411 0.14 -21.69 12.25
CA ASN A 411 1.37 -22.24 12.80
C ASN A 411 2.44 -22.58 11.74
N THR A 412 2.22 -22.26 10.47
CA THR A 412 3.21 -22.46 9.39
C THR A 412 3.99 -21.17 9.09
N PRO A 413 5.23 -21.27 8.58
CA PRO A 413 5.97 -20.10 8.10
C PRO A 413 5.16 -19.25 7.10
N VAL A 414 4.42 -19.90 6.21
CA VAL A 414 3.62 -19.23 5.17
C VAL A 414 2.48 -18.42 5.79
N GLY A 415 1.77 -18.94 6.79
CA GLY A 415 0.68 -18.19 7.43
C GLY A 415 1.18 -17.05 8.31
N ARG A 416 2.33 -17.20 8.97
CA ARG A 416 2.98 -16.08 9.69
C ARG A 416 3.37 -14.95 8.75
N ILE A 417 3.96 -15.28 7.59
CA ILE A 417 4.26 -14.31 6.54
C ILE A 417 2.97 -13.62 6.06
N ALA A 418 1.91 -14.38 5.78
CA ALA A 418 0.65 -13.81 5.32
C ALA A 418 0.01 -12.87 6.35
N SER A 419 0.03 -13.25 7.64
CA SER A 419 -0.50 -12.44 8.74
C SER A 419 0.25 -11.11 8.89
N GLY A 420 1.59 -11.16 8.96
CA GLY A 420 2.37 -9.93 9.08
C GLY A 420 2.37 -9.08 7.80
N ARG A 421 2.25 -9.67 6.60
CA ARG A 421 2.02 -8.94 5.35
C ARG A 421 0.71 -8.14 5.40
N ALA A 422 -0.36 -8.74 5.90
CA ALA A 422 -1.65 -8.05 6.06
C ALA A 422 -1.53 -6.87 7.03
N LEU A 423 -0.82 -7.07 8.15
CA LEU A 423 -0.56 -6.00 9.13
C LEU A 423 0.34 -4.89 8.55
N ALA A 424 1.40 -5.23 7.82
CA ALA A 424 2.26 -4.27 7.14
C ALA A 424 1.48 -3.41 6.12
N ASN A 425 0.52 -4.01 5.42
CA ASN A 425 -0.38 -3.28 4.55
C ASN A 425 -1.33 -2.36 5.34
N GLN A 426 -1.91 -2.85 6.43
CA GLN A 426 -2.78 -2.05 7.30
C GLN A 426 -2.08 -0.84 7.91
N LEU A 427 -0.79 -0.99 8.26
CA LEU A 427 0.07 0.08 8.78
C LEU A 427 0.67 0.97 7.68
N ASN A 428 0.32 0.70 6.41
CA ASN A 428 0.81 1.41 5.23
C ASN A 428 2.35 1.41 5.09
N CYS A 429 3.01 0.32 5.49
CA CYS A 429 4.46 0.19 5.35
C CYS A 429 4.89 0.30 3.88
N TYR A 430 4.10 -0.25 2.94
CA TYR A 430 4.33 -0.16 1.49
C TYR A 430 4.13 1.24 0.91
N GLY A 431 3.51 2.16 1.65
CA GLY A 431 3.47 3.56 1.23
C GLY A 431 4.87 4.15 1.14
N CYS A 432 5.77 3.74 2.05
CA CYS A 432 7.13 4.26 2.15
C CYS A 432 8.22 3.24 1.79
N HIS A 433 8.04 1.96 2.08
CA HIS A 433 9.09 0.95 1.97
C HIS A 433 8.77 -0.13 0.94
N THR A 434 9.76 -0.47 0.12
CA THR A 434 9.73 -1.73 -0.65
C THR A 434 10.24 -2.83 0.27
N ILE A 435 9.33 -3.69 0.74
CA ILE A 435 9.67 -4.82 1.62
C ILE A 435 9.90 -6.09 0.80
N GLU A 436 9.02 -6.33 -0.17
CA GLU A 436 9.08 -7.46 -1.09
C GLU A 436 9.30 -6.93 -2.50
N ALA A 437 10.11 -7.61 -3.31
CA ALA A 437 10.51 -7.12 -4.64
C ALA A 437 9.36 -6.97 -5.64
N ASN A 438 8.18 -7.51 -5.35
CA ASN A 438 6.97 -7.39 -6.19
C ASN A 438 6.07 -6.20 -5.81
N VAL A 439 6.34 -5.48 -4.72
CA VAL A 439 5.52 -4.34 -4.27
C VAL A 439 6.43 -3.11 -4.12
N PRO A 440 6.55 -2.26 -5.15
CA PRO A 440 7.32 -1.03 -5.03
C PRO A 440 6.64 -0.07 -4.05
N ALA A 441 7.44 0.67 -3.27
CA ALA A 441 6.88 1.67 -2.39
C ALA A 441 6.19 2.79 -3.18
N THR A 442 5.01 3.21 -2.74
CA THR A 442 4.26 4.28 -3.43
C THR A 442 5.05 5.58 -3.49
N ILE A 443 5.75 5.96 -2.43
CA ILE A 443 6.51 7.21 -2.40
C ILE A 443 7.76 7.18 -3.31
N HIS A 444 8.26 6.00 -3.68
CA HIS A 444 9.46 5.88 -4.51
C HIS A 444 9.27 6.47 -5.91
N GLN A 445 8.04 6.60 -6.40
CA GLN A 445 7.72 7.24 -7.69
C GLN A 445 8.12 8.73 -7.75
N TYR A 446 8.32 9.38 -6.59
CA TYR A 446 8.70 10.78 -6.51
C TYR A 446 10.21 10.98 -6.42
N TYR A 447 11.00 9.90 -6.32
CA TYR A 447 12.46 9.96 -6.27
C TYR A 447 13.05 9.51 -7.60
N THR A 448 14.06 10.23 -8.08
CA THR A 448 14.80 9.83 -9.28
C THR A 448 15.79 8.72 -8.94
N ASP A 449 15.94 7.77 -9.85
CA ASP A 449 17.00 6.74 -9.83
C ASP A 449 18.20 7.14 -10.70
N ASP A 450 18.20 8.37 -11.22
CA ASP A 450 19.32 8.98 -11.94
C ASP A 450 20.42 9.37 -10.95
N THR A 451 21.60 8.76 -11.08
CA THR A 451 22.78 9.04 -10.24
C THR A 451 23.60 10.23 -10.74
N SER A 452 23.28 10.80 -11.89
CA SER A 452 23.95 12.00 -12.43
C SER A 452 23.47 13.31 -11.81
N VAL A 453 22.37 13.26 -11.04
CA VAL A 453 21.85 14.41 -10.32
C VAL A 453 22.69 14.68 -9.06
N ASP A 454 22.82 15.96 -8.71
CA ASP A 454 23.52 16.41 -7.50
C ASP A 454 23.04 15.64 -6.25
N ASP A 455 23.99 15.21 -5.41
CA ASP A 455 23.74 14.47 -4.15
C ASP A 455 22.82 15.20 -3.16
N ASN A 456 22.62 16.51 -3.33
CA ASN A 456 21.72 17.36 -2.54
C ASN A 456 20.36 17.56 -3.19
N PHE A 457 20.11 16.98 -4.36
CA PHE A 457 18.80 17.04 -5.00
C PHE A 457 17.75 16.42 -4.07
N PRO A 458 16.70 17.16 -3.64
CA PRO A 458 15.77 16.70 -2.60
C PRO A 458 15.05 15.39 -2.91
N PHE A 459 14.94 15.06 -4.20
CA PHE A 459 14.31 13.84 -4.70
C PHE A 459 15.34 12.84 -5.26
N GLY A 460 16.62 13.00 -4.95
CA GLY A 460 17.67 12.05 -5.31
C GLY A 460 17.61 10.76 -4.48
N ILE A 461 18.32 9.73 -4.93
CA ILE A 461 18.37 8.39 -4.31
C ILE A 461 18.70 8.46 -2.81
N ARG A 462 19.57 9.39 -2.39
CA ARG A 462 19.99 9.59 -1.00
C ARG A 462 18.81 9.86 -0.04
N PHE A 463 17.76 10.52 -0.54
CA PHE A 463 16.57 10.89 0.23
C PHE A 463 15.42 9.88 0.06
N LYS A 464 15.62 8.80 -0.69
CA LYS A 464 14.64 7.73 -0.85
C LYS A 464 14.55 6.91 0.44
N PRO A 465 13.35 6.61 0.95
CA PRO A 465 13.19 5.65 2.04
C PRO A 465 13.88 4.32 1.72
N PRO A 466 14.40 3.61 2.74
CA PRO A 466 15.15 2.38 2.50
C PRO A 466 14.29 1.26 1.94
N LEU A 467 14.89 0.46 1.06
CA LEU A 467 14.48 -0.91 0.80
C LEU A 467 14.62 -1.72 2.09
N LEU A 468 13.58 -2.48 2.45
CA LEU A 468 13.56 -3.36 3.62
C LEU A 468 13.60 -4.85 3.21
N TRP A 469 14.05 -5.09 1.99
CA TRP A 469 14.34 -6.44 1.51
C TRP A 469 15.47 -7.06 2.34
N GLY A 470 15.31 -8.31 2.74
CA GLY A 470 16.28 -9.01 3.60
C GLY A 470 16.41 -8.45 5.02
N GLU A 471 15.53 -7.54 5.47
CA GLU A 471 15.69 -6.87 6.78
C GLU A 471 15.68 -7.87 7.95
N GLY A 472 15.00 -9.02 7.78
CA GLY A 472 15.00 -10.13 8.75
C GLY A 472 16.38 -10.76 8.97
N ALA A 473 17.28 -10.73 7.98
CA ALA A 473 18.67 -11.18 8.13
C ALA A 473 19.60 -10.13 8.71
N LYS A 474 19.21 -8.86 8.63
CA LYS A 474 20.06 -7.72 8.96
C LYS A 474 19.96 -7.31 10.42
N ILE A 475 18.74 -7.29 10.94
CA ILE A 475 18.43 -6.65 12.22
C ILE A 475 18.27 -7.69 13.33
N GLN A 476 18.66 -7.31 14.55
CA GLN A 476 18.32 -8.07 15.75
C GLN A 476 16.83 -7.91 16.07
N ASN A 477 16.12 -9.04 16.18
CA ASN A 477 14.66 -9.05 16.34
C ASN A 477 14.18 -8.34 17.62
N ASP A 478 14.93 -8.46 18.71
CA ASP A 478 14.66 -7.77 19.96
C ASP A 478 14.70 -6.24 19.83
N TRP A 479 15.63 -5.75 19.01
CA TRP A 479 15.69 -4.33 18.68
C TRP A 479 14.55 -3.94 17.76
N LEU A 480 14.26 -4.73 16.71
CA LEU A 480 13.19 -4.44 15.75
C LEU A 480 11.81 -4.39 16.43
N PHE A 481 11.55 -5.34 17.33
CA PHE A 481 10.34 -5.40 18.16
C PHE A 481 10.13 -4.09 18.93
N LYS A 482 11.18 -3.56 19.57
CA LYS A 482 11.13 -2.31 20.34
C LYS A 482 11.05 -1.09 19.43
N PHE A 483 11.76 -1.13 18.30
CA PHE A 483 11.88 -0.03 17.35
C PHE A 483 10.53 0.38 16.75
N PHE A 484 9.63 -0.56 16.42
CA PHE A 484 8.30 -0.22 15.91
C PHE A 484 7.48 0.68 16.85
N ASN A 485 7.71 0.57 18.16
CA ASN A 485 7.00 1.34 19.18
C ASN A 485 7.77 2.56 19.67
N ASN A 486 9.07 2.62 19.41
CA ASN A 486 9.95 3.73 19.78
C ASN A 486 11.00 3.93 18.69
N VAL A 487 10.60 4.61 17.61
CA VAL A 487 11.47 4.82 16.45
C VAL A 487 12.55 5.86 16.77
N GLU A 488 13.79 5.42 16.76
CA GLU A 488 14.98 6.28 16.86
C GLU A 488 15.37 6.83 15.47
N MET A 489 15.91 8.06 15.43
CA MET A 489 16.36 8.66 14.17
C MET A 489 17.65 8.00 13.68
N LEU A 490 17.56 7.23 12.60
CA LEU A 490 18.71 6.54 12.00
C LEU A 490 19.36 7.30 10.84
N ARG A 491 18.60 8.13 10.12
CA ARG A 491 19.04 8.89 8.94
C ARG A 491 18.66 10.36 9.10
N PRO A 492 19.50 11.17 9.78
CA PRO A 492 19.20 12.59 10.02
C PRO A 492 18.98 13.39 8.73
N TRP A 493 19.69 13.05 7.65
CA TRP A 493 19.60 13.72 6.35
C TRP A 493 18.32 13.41 5.56
N LEU A 494 17.59 12.33 5.89
CA LEU A 494 16.31 12.05 5.26
C LEU A 494 15.28 13.09 5.74
N ASN A 495 14.31 13.53 4.92
CA ASN A 495 13.21 14.38 5.42
C ASN A 495 11.98 13.55 5.82
N ALA A 496 11.72 12.45 5.11
CA ALA A 496 10.69 11.49 5.49
C ALA A 496 10.99 10.88 6.87
N ARG A 497 9.95 10.69 7.69
CA ARG A 497 10.07 10.18 9.07
C ARG A 497 9.19 8.95 9.23
N MET A 498 9.77 7.88 9.77
CA MET A 498 9.04 6.68 10.15
C MET A 498 8.27 6.94 11.45
N PRO A 499 6.96 6.65 11.53
CA PRO A 499 6.17 6.85 12.74
C PRO A 499 6.42 5.74 13.76
N SER A 500 6.20 6.05 15.05
CA SER A 500 6.05 5.03 16.08
C SER A 500 4.60 4.53 16.11
N PHE A 501 4.40 3.22 16.13
CA PHE A 501 3.09 2.60 15.88
C PHE A 501 2.31 2.21 17.14
N TYR A 502 2.97 2.11 18.30
CA TYR A 502 2.34 1.71 19.58
C TYR A 502 1.55 0.39 19.51
N LEU A 503 2.12 -0.58 18.79
CA LEU A 503 1.59 -1.92 18.57
C LEU A 503 1.51 -2.73 19.87
N SER A 504 0.55 -3.65 19.92
CA SER A 504 0.51 -4.69 20.92
C SER A 504 1.74 -5.61 20.80
N THR A 505 2.09 -6.33 21.86
CA THR A 505 3.16 -7.35 21.82
C THR A 505 2.90 -8.36 20.71
N GLU A 506 1.65 -8.75 20.50
CA GLU A 506 1.28 -9.71 19.46
C GLU A 506 1.52 -9.15 18.06
N ASP A 507 1.10 -7.91 17.80
CA ASP A 507 1.26 -7.27 16.49
C ASP A 507 2.73 -6.95 16.17
N ALA A 508 3.49 -6.50 17.17
CA ALA A 508 4.93 -6.29 17.01
C ALA A 508 5.65 -7.61 16.71
N THR A 509 5.29 -8.71 17.39
CA THR A 509 5.81 -10.05 17.09
C THR A 509 5.44 -10.49 15.68
N ARG A 510 4.18 -10.30 15.24
CA ARG A 510 3.74 -10.64 13.88
C ARG A 510 4.56 -9.93 12.80
N LEU A 511 4.89 -8.66 12.98
CA LEU A 511 5.75 -7.93 12.04
C LEU A 511 7.18 -8.47 12.05
N VAL A 512 7.75 -8.71 13.23
CA VAL A 512 9.09 -9.29 13.36
C VAL A 512 9.16 -10.65 12.67
N GLU A 513 8.20 -11.54 12.96
CA GLU A 513 8.08 -12.86 12.32
C GLU A 513 7.87 -12.79 10.81
N TYR A 514 7.26 -11.72 10.30
CA TYR A 514 7.09 -11.51 8.88
C TYR A 514 8.39 -11.17 8.16
N PHE A 515 9.17 -10.19 8.65
CA PHE A 515 10.49 -9.87 8.05
C PHE A 515 11.44 -11.07 8.11
N ALA A 516 11.47 -11.71 9.28
CA ALA A 516 12.12 -12.98 9.54
C ALA A 516 11.77 -14.08 8.54
N GLY A 517 10.47 -14.40 8.44
CA GLY A 517 9.96 -15.50 7.63
C GLY A 517 10.16 -15.25 6.14
N LEU A 518 10.04 -13.99 5.69
CA LEU A 518 10.34 -13.62 4.31
C LEU A 518 11.78 -13.94 3.93
N THR A 519 12.74 -13.47 4.73
CA THR A 519 14.16 -13.72 4.50
C THR A 519 14.47 -15.21 4.44
N GLN A 520 13.96 -16.00 5.41
CA GLN A 520 14.19 -17.46 5.43
C GLN A 520 13.55 -18.18 4.25
N TYR A 521 12.33 -17.80 3.90
CA TYR A 521 11.65 -18.36 2.75
C TYR A 521 12.45 -18.10 1.48
N GLU A 522 12.96 -16.88 1.32
CA GLU A 522 13.76 -16.49 0.18
C GLU A 522 15.10 -17.22 0.12
N GLY A 523 15.84 -17.29 1.23
CA GLY A 523 17.08 -18.07 1.31
C GLY A 523 16.86 -19.54 0.93
N LYS A 524 15.80 -20.17 1.44
CA LYS A 524 15.45 -21.55 1.07
C LYS A 524 15.16 -21.70 -0.43
N VAL A 525 14.43 -20.75 -1.02
CA VAL A 525 14.13 -20.78 -2.47
C VAL A 525 15.42 -20.64 -3.28
N LEU A 526 16.33 -19.74 -2.89
CA LEU A 526 17.64 -19.62 -3.54
C LEU A 526 18.45 -20.91 -3.44
N ASP A 527 18.56 -21.50 -2.26
CA ASP A 527 19.27 -22.76 -2.05
C ASP A 527 18.69 -23.91 -2.90
N ASP A 528 17.37 -24.06 -2.93
CA ASP A 528 16.70 -25.11 -3.71
C ASP A 528 16.99 -24.98 -5.21
N GLU A 529 17.01 -23.75 -5.75
CA GLU A 529 17.28 -23.49 -7.17
C GLU A 529 18.77 -23.55 -7.52
N LEU A 530 19.66 -23.22 -6.58
CA LEU A 530 21.11 -23.27 -6.78
C LEU A 530 21.69 -24.68 -6.63
N LEU A 531 21.10 -25.53 -5.78
CA LEU A 531 21.63 -26.86 -5.48
C LEU A 531 21.84 -27.76 -6.71
N PRO A 532 20.93 -27.82 -7.71
CA PRO A 532 21.15 -28.57 -8.95
C PRO A 532 22.34 -28.05 -9.74
N ILE A 533 22.51 -26.72 -9.82
CA ILE A 533 23.61 -26.07 -10.54
C ILE A 533 24.93 -26.37 -9.84
N ALA A 534 24.99 -26.16 -8.52
CA ALA A 534 26.18 -26.38 -7.72
C ALA A 534 26.68 -27.83 -7.82
N LYS A 535 25.76 -28.82 -7.73
CA LYS A 535 26.09 -30.25 -7.93
C LYS A 535 26.65 -30.52 -9.31
N TYR A 536 26.10 -29.89 -10.34
CA TYR A 536 26.59 -30.06 -11.71
C TYR A 536 27.97 -29.44 -11.91
N LEU A 537 28.18 -28.20 -11.45
CA LEU A 537 29.47 -27.52 -11.57
C LEU A 537 30.56 -28.25 -10.76
N GLN A 538 30.23 -28.81 -9.60
CA GLN A 538 31.15 -29.65 -8.84
C GLN A 538 31.59 -30.89 -9.64
N GLN A 539 30.67 -31.55 -10.35
CA GLN A 539 31.00 -32.67 -11.22
C GLN A 539 31.90 -32.25 -12.39
N VAL A 540 31.58 -31.11 -13.02
CA VAL A 540 32.38 -30.50 -14.10
C VAL A 540 33.81 -30.22 -13.64
N HIS A 541 34.01 -29.69 -12.42
CA HIS A 541 35.34 -29.37 -11.88
C HIS A 541 36.14 -30.58 -11.37
N SER A 542 35.51 -31.74 -11.13
CA SER A 542 36.13 -32.91 -10.48
C SER A 542 36.93 -33.87 -11.40
N ALA A 543 37.09 -33.52 -12.68
CA ALA A 543 37.91 -34.19 -13.71
C ALA A 543 37.48 -35.60 -14.18
N ASP A 544 36.97 -35.66 -15.42
CA ASP A 544 36.99 -36.80 -16.41
C ASP A 544 35.98 -36.59 -17.56
N ALA A 545 35.20 -35.51 -17.57
CA ALA A 545 34.24 -35.22 -18.63
C ALA A 545 34.90 -34.49 -19.81
N VAL A 546 35.20 -35.24 -20.87
CA VAL A 546 35.74 -34.74 -22.16
C VAL A 546 34.79 -33.74 -22.85
N ASP A 547 33.56 -33.56 -22.35
CA ASP A 547 32.53 -32.62 -22.82
C ASP A 547 31.89 -31.79 -21.67
N ALA A 548 32.66 -31.42 -20.65
CA ALA A 548 32.14 -30.60 -19.55
C ALA A 548 32.09 -29.10 -19.92
N ASP A 549 30.97 -28.68 -20.49
CA ASP A 549 30.66 -27.29 -20.78
C ASP A 549 30.11 -26.57 -19.52
N PRO A 550 30.82 -25.53 -19.00
CA PRO A 550 30.42 -24.79 -17.81
C PRO A 550 29.18 -23.92 -18.01
N ASN A 551 28.72 -23.73 -19.26
CA ASN A 551 27.52 -22.98 -19.60
C ASN A 551 26.26 -23.81 -19.29
N TRP A 552 25.98 -24.00 -18.00
CA TRP A 552 24.82 -24.75 -17.52
C TRP A 552 23.50 -24.13 -18.00
N PHE A 553 23.45 -22.80 -18.16
CA PHE A 553 22.25 -22.03 -18.49
C PHE A 553 21.74 -22.20 -19.93
N VAL A 554 22.55 -22.74 -20.85
CA VAL A 554 22.09 -23.07 -22.22
C VAL A 554 21.54 -24.49 -22.34
N LYS A 555 21.54 -25.28 -21.26
CA LYS A 555 21.12 -26.68 -21.29
C LYS A 555 19.64 -26.78 -20.90
N ASP A 556 18.84 -27.48 -21.71
CA ASP A 556 17.39 -27.67 -21.50
C ASP A 556 17.01 -28.08 -20.06
N ARG A 557 17.83 -28.93 -19.42
CA ARG A 557 17.55 -29.40 -18.05
C ARG A 557 17.64 -28.32 -16.96
N PHE A 558 18.20 -27.15 -17.27
CA PHE A 558 18.37 -26.02 -16.36
C PHE A 558 17.59 -24.77 -16.81
N GLU A 559 16.69 -24.90 -17.80
CA GLU A 559 15.88 -23.79 -18.32
C GLU A 559 15.12 -23.08 -17.18
N GLU A 560 14.51 -23.84 -16.27
CA GLU A 560 13.79 -23.30 -15.12
C GLU A 560 14.70 -22.51 -14.18
N GLN A 561 15.89 -23.04 -13.86
CA GLN A 561 16.85 -22.38 -12.97
C GLN A 561 17.44 -21.12 -13.62
N ALA A 562 17.72 -21.16 -14.93
CA ALA A 562 18.20 -20.03 -15.69
C ALA A 562 17.14 -18.90 -15.71
N ASP A 563 15.90 -19.23 -16.01
CA ASP A 563 14.79 -18.27 -15.96
C ASP A 563 14.58 -17.71 -14.55
N PHE A 564 14.67 -18.56 -13.52
CA PHE A 564 14.58 -18.12 -12.13
C PHE A 564 15.68 -17.12 -11.79
N LEU A 565 16.95 -17.44 -12.01
CA LEU A 565 18.09 -16.58 -11.66
C LEU A 565 18.10 -15.28 -12.47
N ARG A 566 17.76 -15.34 -13.75
CA ARG A 566 17.59 -14.14 -14.59
C ARG A 566 16.50 -13.24 -14.03
N ASN A 567 15.30 -13.77 -13.78
CA ASN A 567 14.19 -12.95 -13.28
C ASN A 567 14.40 -12.50 -11.83
N TYR A 568 15.08 -13.29 -11.01
CA TYR A 568 15.42 -12.93 -9.63
C TYR A 568 16.43 -11.78 -9.62
N SER A 569 17.52 -11.90 -10.38
CA SER A 569 18.56 -10.88 -10.43
C SER A 569 18.05 -9.55 -11.00
N LEU A 570 17.25 -9.58 -12.07
CA LEU A 570 16.64 -8.37 -12.63
C LEU A 570 15.67 -7.69 -11.65
N ARG A 571 14.80 -8.45 -10.97
CA ARG A 571 13.83 -7.88 -10.02
C ARG A 571 14.48 -7.20 -8.81
N HIS A 572 15.64 -7.68 -8.41
CA HIS A 572 16.39 -7.13 -7.28
C HIS A 572 17.50 -6.16 -7.72
N ASN A 573 17.52 -5.72 -8.98
CA ASN A 573 18.55 -4.83 -9.55
C ASN A 573 19.99 -5.37 -9.38
N GLN A 574 20.16 -6.69 -9.36
CA GLN A 574 21.47 -7.34 -9.24
C GLN A 574 22.19 -7.43 -10.59
N THR A 575 21.45 -7.35 -11.68
CA THR A 575 21.90 -7.39 -13.07
C THR A 575 21.07 -6.40 -13.88
N ARG A 576 21.57 -6.01 -15.05
CA ARG A 576 20.88 -5.15 -16.01
C ARG A 576 20.31 -6.00 -17.14
N VAL A 577 19.33 -5.48 -17.87
CA VAL A 577 18.65 -6.23 -18.94
C VAL A 577 19.63 -6.68 -20.04
N TYR A 578 20.60 -5.83 -20.37
CA TYR A 578 21.61 -6.12 -21.39
C TYR A 578 22.62 -7.19 -20.96
N ASP A 579 22.74 -7.50 -19.65
CA ASP A 579 23.61 -8.61 -19.19
C ASP A 579 23.10 -9.97 -19.69
N PHE A 580 21.87 -10.02 -20.23
CA PHE A 580 21.25 -11.21 -20.82
C PHE A 580 20.82 -10.98 -22.27
N ASP A 581 21.47 -10.07 -23.00
CA ASP A 581 21.19 -9.83 -24.41
C ASP A 581 21.98 -10.83 -25.28
N ASP A 582 21.24 -11.72 -25.94
CA ASP A 582 21.78 -12.67 -26.93
C ASP A 582 21.35 -12.33 -28.37
N SER A 583 20.83 -11.12 -28.61
CA SER A 583 20.24 -10.74 -29.91
C SER A 583 21.22 -10.74 -31.08
N THR A 584 22.52 -10.61 -30.82
CA THR A 584 23.58 -10.65 -31.83
C THR A 584 24.19 -12.05 -32.03
N ALA A 585 23.77 -13.05 -31.25
CA ALA A 585 24.31 -14.41 -31.36
C ALA A 585 23.71 -15.18 -32.54
N GLU A 586 24.55 -15.69 -33.42
CA GLU A 586 24.12 -16.46 -34.61
C GLU A 586 24.07 -17.97 -34.34
N ASN A 587 24.74 -18.44 -33.29
CA ASN A 587 24.84 -19.86 -32.94
C ASN A 587 24.85 -20.09 -31.42
N ALA A 588 24.83 -21.38 -31.01
CA ALA A 588 24.72 -21.77 -29.60
C ALA A 588 25.97 -21.42 -28.77
N GLU A 589 27.15 -21.36 -29.39
CA GLU A 589 28.41 -21.00 -28.72
C GLU A 589 28.46 -19.49 -28.46
N GLU A 590 28.17 -18.67 -29.48
CA GLU A 590 28.05 -17.21 -29.34
C GLU A 590 26.96 -16.81 -28.33
N ARG A 591 25.85 -17.56 -28.30
CA ARG A 591 24.78 -17.36 -27.31
C ARG A 591 25.26 -17.67 -25.91
N ALA A 592 26.05 -18.74 -25.74
CA ALA A 592 26.61 -19.09 -24.44
C ALA A 592 27.57 -18.01 -23.95
N ASP A 593 28.45 -17.51 -24.82
CA ASP A 593 29.40 -16.45 -24.51
C ASP A 593 28.70 -15.12 -24.15
N ALA A 594 27.68 -14.72 -24.93
CA ALA A 594 26.91 -13.50 -24.69
C ALA A 594 26.21 -13.49 -23.32
N LEU A 595 25.72 -14.65 -22.87
CA LEU A 595 24.96 -14.79 -21.63
C LEU A 595 25.81 -15.15 -20.40
N SER A 596 27.04 -15.64 -20.62
CA SER A 596 27.90 -16.22 -19.57
C SER A 596 28.12 -15.25 -18.40
N ARG A 597 28.53 -14.02 -18.70
CA ARG A 597 28.77 -12.97 -17.69
C ARG A 597 27.53 -12.69 -16.85
N GLY A 598 26.36 -12.53 -17.47
CA GLY A 598 25.12 -12.24 -16.77
C GLY A 598 24.71 -13.36 -15.82
N PHE A 599 24.82 -14.62 -16.27
CA PHE A 599 24.51 -15.78 -15.43
C PHE A 599 25.53 -16.03 -14.33
N ASP A 600 26.81 -15.73 -14.54
CA ASP A 600 27.83 -15.82 -13.49
C ASP A 600 27.59 -14.79 -12.38
N ILE A 601 27.25 -13.55 -12.75
CA ILE A 601 26.88 -12.51 -11.77
C ILE A 601 25.61 -12.92 -11.03
N ALA A 602 24.57 -13.34 -11.74
CA ALA A 602 23.30 -13.73 -11.15
C ALA A 602 23.45 -14.91 -10.18
N ARG A 603 24.19 -15.95 -10.58
CA ARG A 603 24.47 -17.12 -9.75
C ARG A 603 25.31 -16.76 -8.53
N SER A 604 26.43 -16.07 -8.71
CA SER A 604 27.34 -15.71 -7.61
C SER A 604 26.64 -14.84 -6.56
N ARG A 605 25.83 -13.87 -6.99
CA ARG A 605 25.05 -13.03 -6.08
C ARG A 605 23.94 -13.81 -5.38
N ALA A 606 23.26 -14.70 -6.09
CA ALA A 606 22.26 -15.58 -5.49
C ALA A 606 22.87 -16.52 -4.43
N GLU A 607 24.02 -17.13 -4.71
CA GLU A 607 24.77 -17.96 -3.74
C GLU A 607 25.16 -17.16 -2.50
N PHE A 608 25.66 -15.94 -2.72
CA PHE A 608 26.01 -15.04 -1.64
C PHE A 608 24.80 -14.65 -0.78
N LEU A 609 23.69 -14.24 -1.42
CA LEU A 609 22.45 -13.85 -0.75
C LEU A 609 21.80 -15.01 0.00
N SER A 610 21.86 -16.22 -0.56
CA SER A 610 21.36 -17.41 0.13
C SER A 610 22.05 -17.60 1.48
N GLY A 611 23.39 -17.47 1.51
CA GLY A 611 24.16 -17.50 2.75
C GLY A 611 23.90 -16.31 3.69
N VAL A 612 23.51 -15.14 3.18
CA VAL A 612 23.08 -13.99 4.01
C VAL A 612 21.72 -14.28 4.66
N PHE A 613 20.83 -14.98 3.96
CA PHE A 613 19.45 -15.24 4.36
C PHE A 613 19.26 -16.53 5.17
N ASP A 614 20.29 -17.38 5.27
CA ASP A 614 20.33 -18.55 6.14
C ASP A 614 20.40 -18.16 7.62
N VAL A 615 19.27 -17.70 8.14
CA VAL A 615 19.12 -17.26 9.54
C VAL A 615 18.18 -18.23 10.27
N PRO A 616 18.62 -18.86 11.36
CA PRO A 616 17.81 -19.87 12.05
C PRO A 616 16.56 -19.29 12.74
N TYR A 617 15.45 -20.04 12.70
CA TYR A 617 14.23 -19.82 13.48
C TYR A 617 14.02 -20.94 14.53
N PRO A 618 13.65 -20.64 15.79
CA PRO A 618 13.51 -19.31 16.38
C PRO A 618 14.86 -18.62 16.50
N PHE A 619 14.84 -17.30 16.42
CA PHE A 619 16.05 -16.50 16.45
C PHE A 619 16.77 -16.67 17.77
N THR A 620 18.06 -16.99 17.68
CA THR A 620 18.96 -16.95 18.81
C THR A 620 19.60 -15.58 18.88
N ASP A 621 19.69 -15.03 20.09
CA ASP A 621 20.52 -13.86 20.35
C ASP A 621 21.96 -14.24 20.00
N PRO A 622 22.65 -13.47 19.14
CA PRO A 622 24.05 -13.73 18.87
C PRO A 622 24.84 -13.60 20.18
N ALA A 623 25.84 -14.47 20.36
CA ALA A 623 26.75 -14.37 21.49
C ALA A 623 27.39 -12.97 21.49
N LEU A 624 27.56 -12.37 22.67
CA LEU A 624 28.34 -11.12 22.80
C LEU A 624 29.76 -11.40 22.32
N HIS A 625 30.14 -10.79 21.20
CA HIS A 625 31.51 -10.86 20.70
C HIS A 625 32.35 -9.90 21.54
N GLN A 626 33.07 -10.47 22.52
CA GLN A 626 34.01 -9.73 23.35
C GLN A 626 35.42 -9.93 22.81
N SER A 627 36.06 -8.82 22.50
CA SER A 627 37.45 -8.70 22.06
C SER A 627 38.30 -8.23 23.23
N ASN A 628 39.56 -8.68 23.28
CA ASN A 628 40.49 -8.13 24.26
C ASN A 628 40.95 -6.72 23.84
N ASP A 629 41.54 -5.97 24.77
CA ASP A 629 41.96 -4.59 24.49
C ASP A 629 42.97 -4.47 23.34
N GLU A 630 43.84 -5.48 23.16
CA GLU A 630 44.79 -5.52 22.04
C GLU A 630 44.08 -5.62 20.70
N ARG A 631 43.07 -6.48 20.59
CA ARG A 631 42.27 -6.66 19.38
C ARG A 631 41.38 -5.45 19.10
N PHE A 632 40.83 -4.83 20.15
CA PHE A 632 40.08 -3.58 20.03
C PHE A 632 40.94 -2.46 19.43
N GLN A 633 42.17 -2.26 19.96
CA GLN A 633 43.11 -1.26 19.44
C GLN A 633 43.58 -1.57 18.01
N LEU A 634 43.78 -2.85 17.68
CA LEU A 634 44.14 -3.26 16.33
C LEU A 634 43.00 -2.99 15.34
N GLY A 635 41.76 -3.27 15.73
CA GLY A 635 40.57 -3.00 14.93
C GLY A 635 40.29 -1.51 14.76
N GLU A 636 40.53 -0.71 15.78
CA GLU A 636 40.52 0.75 15.69
C GLU A 636 41.53 1.28 14.68
N ALA A 637 42.77 0.79 14.75
CA ALA A 637 43.82 1.20 13.81
C ALA A 637 43.45 0.83 12.37
N PHE A 638 42.80 -0.33 12.16
CA PHE A 638 42.29 -0.74 10.85
C PHE A 638 41.12 0.15 10.39
N PHE A 639 40.19 0.46 11.29
CA PHE A 639 39.05 1.36 11.04
C PHE A 639 39.49 2.76 10.59
N TYR A 640 40.55 3.32 11.20
CA TYR A 640 41.13 4.58 10.74
C TYR A 640 41.82 4.46 9.39
N ASP A 641 42.55 3.36 9.15
CA ASP A 641 43.28 3.13 7.89
C ASP A 641 42.33 3.04 6.69
N GLN A 642 41.18 2.38 6.88
CA GLN A 642 40.11 2.27 5.89
C GLN A 642 39.25 3.54 5.78
N ARG A 643 39.60 4.61 6.51
CA ARG A 643 38.95 5.93 6.46
C ARG A 643 37.44 5.90 6.67
N CYS A 644 36.92 4.99 7.50
CA CYS A 644 35.49 4.82 7.71
C CYS A 644 34.78 6.10 8.20
N LEU A 645 35.50 6.95 8.95
CA LEU A 645 35.00 8.24 9.46
C LEU A 645 34.81 9.33 8.41
N ALA A 646 35.21 9.10 7.16
CA ALA A 646 34.91 10.01 6.05
C ALA A 646 33.39 10.16 5.82
N CYS A 647 32.64 9.06 6.06
CA CYS A 647 31.19 9.03 5.87
C CYS A 647 30.41 8.72 7.15
N HIS A 648 30.99 7.94 8.06
CA HIS A 648 30.31 7.47 9.27
C HIS A 648 30.71 8.25 10.52
N VAL A 649 29.74 8.43 11.42
CA VAL A 649 30.03 8.74 12.82
C VAL A 649 30.17 7.43 13.59
N ALA A 650 31.11 7.37 14.52
CA ALA A 650 31.32 6.22 15.40
C ALA A 650 31.32 6.66 16.86
N GLY A 651 30.14 6.69 17.49
CA GLY A 651 29.97 7.15 18.87
C GLY A 651 29.11 8.40 18.97
N ASP A 652 29.49 9.34 19.83
CA ASP A 652 28.75 10.58 20.06
C ASP A 652 29.13 11.67 19.01
N PRO A 653 28.20 12.09 18.12
CA PRO A 653 28.48 13.11 17.11
C PRO A 653 28.74 14.51 17.67
N SER A 654 28.54 14.74 18.97
CA SER A 654 28.79 16.05 19.61
C SER A 654 30.24 16.27 20.05
N VAL A 655 31.06 15.22 20.01
CA VAL A 655 32.46 15.30 20.44
C VAL A 655 33.30 16.06 19.40
N PRO A 656 34.11 17.07 19.79
CA PRO A 656 34.96 17.80 18.84
C PRO A 656 35.87 16.87 18.02
N GLY A 657 35.92 17.08 16.71
CA GLY A 657 36.72 16.27 15.77
C GLY A 657 35.96 15.12 15.10
N THR A 658 34.70 14.84 15.48
CA THR A 658 33.83 13.92 14.74
C THR A 658 33.33 14.53 13.44
N THR A 659 33.02 13.70 12.44
CA THR A 659 32.47 14.18 11.17
C THR A 659 31.13 14.90 11.36
N THR A 660 30.99 16.08 10.77
CA THR A 660 29.77 16.90 10.83
C THR A 660 28.86 16.69 9.61
N ASP A 661 29.41 16.19 8.49
CA ASP A 661 28.66 15.84 7.29
C ASP A 661 28.31 14.35 7.31
N ILE A 662 27.27 14.00 8.07
CA ILE A 662 26.87 12.62 8.28
C ILE A 662 26.22 12.08 6.99
N LYS A 663 26.94 11.23 6.26
CA LYS A 663 26.49 10.58 5.02
C LYS A 663 26.06 9.14 5.21
N ALA A 664 26.41 8.53 6.35
CA ALA A 664 26.12 7.13 6.63
C ALA A 664 25.71 6.89 8.09
N PRO A 665 25.06 5.75 8.40
CA PRO A 665 24.52 5.49 9.74
C PRO A 665 25.60 5.50 10.83
N ASN A 666 25.23 5.96 12.03
CA ASN A 666 26.12 5.97 13.19
C ASN A 666 26.39 4.54 13.69
N PHE A 667 27.67 4.21 13.88
CA PHE A 667 28.09 2.90 14.37
C PHE A 667 27.81 2.65 15.85
N ALA A 668 27.41 3.65 16.64
CA ALA A 668 27.07 3.49 18.06
C ALA A 668 25.96 2.46 18.33
N LEU A 669 25.05 2.26 17.36
CA LEU A 669 23.95 1.31 17.45
C LEU A 669 24.28 -0.08 16.88
N THR A 670 25.47 -0.30 16.31
CA THR A 670 25.83 -1.53 15.58
C THR A 670 25.52 -2.78 16.39
N ALA A 671 26.06 -2.87 17.61
CA ALA A 671 25.90 -4.04 18.48
C ALA A 671 24.46 -4.29 18.97
N LYS A 672 23.62 -3.25 19.02
CA LYS A 672 22.22 -3.36 19.45
C LYS A 672 21.28 -3.67 18.29
N ARG A 673 21.62 -3.18 17.09
CA ARG A 673 20.73 -3.18 15.94
C ARG A 673 21.06 -4.26 14.94
N LEU A 674 22.33 -4.46 14.60
CA LEU A 674 22.76 -5.30 13.49
C LEU A 674 23.20 -6.69 13.97
N ARG A 675 22.99 -7.72 13.14
CA ARG A 675 23.52 -9.06 13.39
C ARG A 675 25.00 -9.13 13.01
N TYR A 676 25.82 -9.73 13.86
CA TYR A 676 27.28 -9.79 13.69
C TYR A 676 27.69 -10.38 12.32
N ASP A 677 27.16 -11.56 11.99
CA ASP A 677 27.45 -12.24 10.72
C ASP A 677 26.98 -11.43 9.51
N TRP A 678 25.86 -10.72 9.64
CA TRP A 678 25.36 -9.86 8.57
C TRP A 678 26.31 -8.69 8.28
N VAL A 679 26.90 -8.07 9.31
CA VAL A 679 27.86 -6.97 9.11
C VAL A 679 29.10 -7.47 8.39
N ILE A 680 29.57 -8.69 8.68
CA ILE A 680 30.67 -9.32 7.94
C ILE A 680 30.31 -9.46 6.47
N LYS A 681 29.14 -10.03 6.16
CA LYS A 681 28.66 -10.17 4.78
C LYS A 681 28.51 -8.81 4.09
N TRP A 682 28.00 -7.81 4.78
CA TRP A 682 27.89 -6.44 4.25
C TRP A 682 29.26 -5.86 3.87
N LEU A 683 30.29 -6.08 4.67
CA LEU A 683 31.65 -5.65 4.35
C LEU A 683 32.25 -6.44 3.18
N GLN A 684 31.90 -7.72 3.03
CA GLN A 684 32.37 -8.58 1.93
C GLN A 684 31.78 -8.18 0.58
N ASN A 685 30.50 -7.83 0.51
CA ASN A 685 29.83 -7.44 -0.74
C ASN A 685 28.56 -6.61 -0.50
N PRO A 686 28.66 -5.28 -0.30
CA PRO A 686 27.52 -4.42 -0.05
C PRO A 686 26.62 -4.30 -1.29
N GLN A 687 27.19 -4.34 -2.49
CA GLN A 687 26.44 -4.24 -3.75
C GLN A 687 25.55 -5.47 -4.00
N ALA A 688 25.94 -6.65 -3.55
CA ALA A 688 25.09 -7.84 -3.62
C ALA A 688 23.91 -7.74 -2.64
N ILE A 689 24.11 -7.21 -1.43
CA ILE A 689 23.03 -7.07 -0.43
C ILE A 689 22.10 -5.91 -0.77
N GLN A 690 22.65 -4.78 -1.21
CA GLN A 690 21.88 -3.59 -1.57
C GLN A 690 22.51 -2.94 -2.81
N PRO A 691 22.00 -3.27 -4.01
CA PRO A 691 22.47 -2.65 -5.24
C PRO A 691 22.31 -1.13 -5.21
N GLY A 692 23.35 -0.42 -5.63
CA GLY A 692 23.37 1.05 -5.60
C GLY A 692 23.67 1.62 -4.21
N ALA A 693 24.22 0.83 -3.29
CA ALA A 693 24.70 1.36 -2.02
C ALA A 693 25.94 2.24 -2.21
N ASN A 694 26.03 3.37 -1.51
CA ASN A 694 27.22 4.24 -1.52
C ASN A 694 28.41 3.66 -0.73
N MET A 695 28.24 2.50 -0.08
CA MET A 695 29.32 1.84 0.65
C MET A 695 30.32 1.26 -0.35
N PRO A 696 31.61 1.63 -0.29
CA PRO A 696 32.62 1.09 -1.19
C PRO A 696 32.88 -0.39 -0.91
N GLN A 697 33.30 -1.11 -1.96
CA GLN A 697 33.78 -2.48 -1.83
C GLN A 697 35.21 -2.46 -1.28
N ILE A 698 35.34 -2.72 0.03
CA ILE A 698 36.63 -2.68 0.74
C ILE A 698 37.53 -3.86 0.31
N PHE A 699 36.94 -5.03 0.06
CA PHE A 699 37.66 -6.24 -0.34
C PHE A 699 37.47 -6.50 -1.84
N GLN A 700 38.53 -6.24 -2.62
CA GLN A 700 38.53 -6.47 -4.07
C GLN A 700 38.83 -7.94 -4.37
N ASP A 701 38.06 -8.54 -5.28
CA ASP A 701 38.21 -9.92 -5.75
C ASP A 701 38.32 -11.00 -4.65
N GLY A 702 37.70 -10.76 -3.49
CA GLY A 702 37.77 -11.67 -2.33
C GLY A 702 39.12 -11.70 -1.60
N GLY A 703 40.04 -10.78 -1.95
CA GLY A 703 41.34 -10.61 -1.30
C GLY A 703 41.30 -9.64 -0.11
N SER A 704 42.48 -9.34 0.44
CA SER A 704 42.62 -8.37 1.52
C SER A 704 42.19 -6.96 1.08
N ALA A 705 41.92 -6.07 2.04
CA ALA A 705 41.64 -4.64 1.79
C ALA A 705 42.81 -3.91 1.09
N TYR A 706 43.98 -4.55 1.00
CA TYR A 706 45.19 -4.02 0.40
C TYR A 706 45.57 -4.72 -0.90
N ALA A 707 44.66 -5.52 -1.48
CA ALA A 707 44.93 -6.28 -2.71
C ALA A 707 45.40 -5.41 -3.89
N LEU A 708 44.95 -4.14 -3.94
CA LEU A 708 45.36 -3.15 -4.95
C LEU A 708 46.73 -2.51 -4.69
N LEU A 709 47.29 -2.65 -3.48
CA LEU A 709 48.63 -2.17 -3.16
C LEU A 709 49.68 -3.16 -3.68
N SER A 710 50.88 -2.67 -4.00
CA SER A 710 51.98 -3.50 -4.50
C SER A 710 53.24 -3.37 -3.64
N GLY A 711 54.08 -4.40 -3.66
CA GLY A 711 55.39 -4.39 -3.00
C GLY A 711 55.32 -4.35 -1.46
N GLU A 712 56.23 -3.60 -0.86
CA GLU A 712 56.46 -3.55 0.60
C GLU A 712 55.27 -2.97 1.37
N ASP A 713 54.53 -2.03 0.78
CA ASP A 713 53.36 -1.40 1.40
C ASP A 713 52.24 -2.41 1.65
N ARG A 714 51.95 -3.28 0.68
CA ARG A 714 50.97 -4.36 0.84
C ARG A 714 51.41 -5.33 1.93
N THR A 715 52.65 -5.82 1.86
CA THR A 715 53.17 -6.81 2.82
C THR A 715 53.12 -6.27 4.25
N SER A 716 53.55 -5.02 4.47
CA SER A 716 53.52 -4.40 5.79
C SER A 716 52.10 -4.29 6.37
N LYS A 717 51.12 -3.95 5.52
CA LYS A 717 49.71 -3.83 5.93
C LYS A 717 49.08 -5.19 6.21
N GLU A 718 49.32 -6.18 5.35
CA GLU A 718 48.83 -7.55 5.53
C GLU A 718 49.47 -8.26 6.73
N GLU A 719 50.75 -7.99 7.03
CA GLU A 719 51.39 -8.47 8.27
C GLU A 719 50.76 -7.85 9.52
N LYS A 720 50.37 -6.56 9.46
CA LYS A 720 49.78 -5.85 10.59
C LYS A 720 48.32 -6.23 10.85
N PHE A 721 47.50 -6.27 9.80
CA PHE A 721 46.03 -6.41 9.93
C PHE A 721 45.51 -7.80 9.52
N GLY A 722 46.38 -8.68 9.05
CA GLY A 722 46.02 -9.98 8.45
C GLY A 722 45.94 -9.89 6.93
N GLY A 723 46.24 -11.00 6.24
CA GLY A 723 46.22 -11.09 4.77
C GLY A 723 44.92 -11.64 4.16
N GLU A 724 44.00 -12.12 5.00
CA GLU A 724 42.74 -12.73 4.56
C GLU A 724 41.55 -11.79 4.79
N MET A 725 40.62 -11.76 3.83
CA MET A 725 39.39 -10.96 3.89
C MET A 725 38.61 -11.22 5.18
N ASP A 726 38.35 -12.49 5.52
CA ASP A 726 37.55 -12.86 6.69
C ASP A 726 38.19 -12.36 7.99
N ALA A 727 39.51 -12.50 8.13
CA ALA A 727 40.22 -12.05 9.32
C ALA A 727 40.11 -10.53 9.51
N GLN A 728 40.24 -9.76 8.43
CA GLN A 728 40.11 -8.30 8.43
C GLN A 728 38.66 -7.86 8.68
N ALA A 729 37.68 -8.55 8.10
CA ALA A 729 36.26 -8.28 8.35
C ALA A 729 35.90 -8.53 9.82
N HIS A 730 36.28 -9.68 10.38
CA HIS A 730 36.08 -9.97 11.80
C HIS A 730 36.77 -8.94 12.70
N LEU A 731 37.99 -8.53 12.38
CA LEU A 731 38.73 -7.51 13.13
C LEU A 731 37.95 -6.18 13.19
N LEU A 732 37.40 -5.73 12.05
CA LEU A 732 36.61 -4.51 11.98
C LEU A 732 35.28 -4.64 12.73
N VAL A 733 34.56 -5.76 12.55
CA VAL A 733 33.26 -5.97 13.20
C VAL A 733 33.41 -6.10 14.71
N ASP A 734 34.47 -6.75 15.22
CA ASP A 734 34.75 -6.83 16.66
C ASP A 734 34.90 -5.42 17.26
N PHE A 735 35.65 -4.54 16.60
CA PHE A 735 35.75 -3.14 17.02
C PHE A 735 34.40 -2.43 17.03
N LEU A 736 33.59 -2.55 15.97
CA LEU A 736 32.28 -1.90 15.86
C LEU A 736 31.27 -2.42 16.91
N PHE A 737 31.32 -3.71 17.24
CA PHE A 737 30.43 -4.30 18.24
C PHE A 737 30.84 -3.92 19.67
N GLU A 738 32.13 -3.74 19.95
CA GLU A 738 32.58 -3.29 21.25
C GLU A 738 32.45 -1.78 21.48
N LEU A 739 32.49 -0.97 20.42
CA LEU A 739 32.42 0.49 20.49
C LEU A 739 31.21 0.98 21.31
N GLY A 740 30.02 0.44 21.01
CA GLY A 740 28.79 0.80 21.72
C GLY A 740 28.76 0.35 23.18
N HIS A 741 29.38 -0.79 23.50
CA HIS A 741 29.49 -1.29 24.87
C HIS A 741 30.49 -0.47 25.71
N ARG A 742 31.57 -0.01 25.08
CA ARG A 742 32.61 0.82 25.71
C ARG A 742 32.23 2.30 25.79
N ASN A 743 31.08 2.70 25.22
CA ASN A 743 30.67 4.10 25.05
C ASN A 743 31.79 4.94 24.40
N TYR A 744 32.47 4.35 23.42
CA TYR A 744 33.64 4.93 22.79
C TYR A 744 33.24 5.82 21.61
N THR A 745 33.92 6.95 21.46
CA THR A 745 33.76 7.84 20.30
C THR A 745 35.07 7.92 19.53
N ALA A 746 35.07 7.39 18.31
CA ALA A 746 36.25 7.36 17.47
C ALA A 746 36.41 8.70 16.71
N ILE A 747 37.59 9.29 16.79
CA ILE A 747 37.94 10.56 16.14
C ILE A 747 39.16 10.30 15.26
N GLN A 748 39.18 10.82 14.03
CA GLN A 748 40.34 10.64 13.16
C GLN A 748 41.59 11.27 13.79
N PRO A 749 42.73 10.56 13.86
CA PRO A 749 43.99 11.16 14.32
C PRO A 749 44.35 12.41 13.51
N GLY A 750 44.54 13.55 14.20
CA GLY A 750 44.83 14.85 13.57
C GLY A 750 43.60 15.71 13.22
N ALA A 751 42.37 15.23 13.43
CA ALA A 751 41.15 15.99 13.13
C ALA A 751 40.99 17.28 13.97
N LEU A 752 41.61 17.34 15.15
CA LEU A 752 41.58 18.53 16.02
C LEU A 752 42.60 19.62 15.63
N ASP A 753 43.56 19.29 14.75
CA ASP A 753 44.61 20.22 14.31
C ASP A 753 44.27 20.91 12.97
N GLN A 754 43.16 20.54 12.33
CA GLN A 754 42.69 21.22 11.12
C GLN A 754 41.88 22.48 11.49
N PRO A 755 42.16 23.65 10.89
CA PRO A 755 41.43 24.87 11.22
C PRO A 755 39.97 24.72 10.83
N THR A 756 39.08 24.91 11.81
CA THR A 756 37.64 24.98 11.62
C THR A 756 37.27 26.27 10.89
N GLY A 757 37.25 26.23 9.56
CA GLY A 757 36.66 27.28 8.73
C GLY A 757 37.43 27.57 7.46
N GLY A 758 36.80 27.25 6.32
CA GLY A 758 37.26 27.67 5.00
C GLY A 758 36.97 26.60 3.96
N ASP A 759 35.89 26.81 3.22
CA ASP A 759 35.72 26.44 1.81
C ASP A 759 36.59 25.27 1.31
N THR A 760 36.03 24.05 1.28
CA THR A 760 36.62 22.93 0.53
C THR A 760 36.19 23.00 -0.93
N GLY A 761 36.38 24.15 -1.57
CA GLY A 761 36.55 24.26 -3.03
C GLY A 761 37.95 23.78 -3.39
N GLY A 762 38.15 22.47 -3.40
CA GLY A 762 39.46 21.86 -3.66
C GLY A 762 39.60 20.44 -3.14
N GLY A 763 38.60 19.59 -3.34
CA GLY A 763 38.84 18.16 -3.43
C GLY A 763 39.24 17.87 -4.87
N GLU A 764 40.39 17.21 -5.09
CA GLU A 764 40.49 16.34 -6.26
C GLU A 764 39.24 15.45 -6.23
N GLU A 765 38.38 15.60 -7.23
CA GLU A 765 37.30 14.65 -7.48
C GLU A 765 37.96 13.28 -7.55
N ILE A 766 37.75 12.47 -6.52
CA ILE A 766 37.96 11.05 -6.64
C ILE A 766 36.78 10.58 -7.48
N ASP A 767 37.03 10.53 -8.78
CA ASP A 767 36.16 9.90 -9.75
C ASP A 767 36.01 8.42 -9.37
N PHE A 768 34.80 8.05 -8.94
CA PHE A 768 34.44 6.68 -8.57
C PHE A 768 33.77 5.96 -9.76
N ASP A 769 34.08 6.33 -11.00
CA ASP A 769 33.66 5.57 -12.18
C ASP A 769 34.53 4.32 -12.36
N ALA A 770 34.13 3.24 -11.68
CA ALA A 770 34.65 1.91 -11.95
C ALA A 770 33.78 1.22 -12.99
N GLY A 771 34.06 1.49 -14.27
CA GLY A 771 33.84 0.57 -15.38
C GLY A 771 32.61 0.80 -16.25
N GLY A 772 32.68 1.80 -17.13
CA GLY A 772 31.93 1.84 -18.39
C GLY A 772 32.88 2.30 -19.50
N ASP A 773 33.03 1.53 -20.57
CA ASP A 773 33.76 1.97 -21.76
C ASP A 773 33.19 3.30 -22.26
N GLU A 774 34.05 4.27 -22.54
CA GLU A 774 33.69 5.59 -23.06
C GLU A 774 32.84 5.44 -24.34
N PRO A 775 31.63 6.04 -24.41
CA PRO A 775 30.93 6.15 -25.67
C PRO A 775 31.55 7.28 -26.50
N GLU A 776 32.05 6.94 -27.68
CA GLU A 776 32.48 7.92 -28.70
C GLU A 776 31.38 8.97 -28.92
N GLU A 777 31.73 10.25 -28.76
CA GLU A 777 30.87 11.38 -29.04
C GLU A 777 30.41 11.37 -30.51
N VAL A 778 29.11 11.19 -30.74
CA VAL A 778 28.47 11.56 -32.00
C VAL A 778 27.66 12.83 -31.75
N GLU A 779 28.18 13.95 -32.24
CA GLU A 779 27.45 15.22 -32.32
C GLU A 779 26.13 15.02 -33.10
N VAL A 780 25.01 15.29 -32.46
CA VAL A 780 23.72 15.52 -33.13
C VAL A 780 23.31 16.96 -32.83
N ASP A 781 23.43 17.80 -33.85
CA ASP A 781 23.04 19.22 -33.90
C ASP A 781 21.52 19.36 -33.74
N PHE A 782 21.08 20.32 -32.93
CA PHE A 782 19.69 20.53 -32.49
C PHE A 782 18.78 21.19 -33.55
#